data_AF-A0A160U0N5-F1
#
_entry.id   AF-A0A160U0N5-F1
#
_cell.length_a   1.000
_cell.length_b   1.000
_cell.length_c   1.000
_cell.angle_alpha   90.00
_cell.angle_beta   90.00
_cell.angle_gamma   90.00
#
_symmetry.space_group_name_H-M   'P 1'
#
loop_
_entity.id
_entity.type
_entity.pdbx_description
1 polymer ?
#
loop_
_entity_poly.entity_id
_entity_poly.type
_entity_poly.pdbx_seq_one_letter_code
_entity_poly.pdbx_strand_id
1 'polypeptide(L)'
;MNTPHYKDLEVEGSKAGTRRLNWGRWLLVAILTLILLFGALGWLGRKYIAQQALAQWCHDQFLTCEADFKRLGPGGAVITGVRIKSGDETPFVADEVTADISWKGLVPSLGAVSVIAPELHGTLDDRGIRFHGLENLGGSGGDSGSPLPPVKITKGRVLLATSAGDIGASVDLEGEFPESGTLQMVLDPVSLSGPDGTLVWSEGRVDVTASDGQLEGEAFLDLAEADIRGVQARNVQLDGLLNSPLDGAGDTQIVWDGHVASASWSGYEISNASSRGRAILDRLPSFEIDSILNALVEASAETDASKVSGSAFAGRDMQLEFDLAGEAGHVIGPVLASASDLDVPQGRTQRASVRANLDRTVADGIGFKADVSTSGTSLTAATSDQLLDLVNLPDMFAAHEASLTSALRRALTAFNASVTVEAQHKADGWAISADGPAQLNAQSGLAADILPGANGKWLSSMGRDRSVAGQLSLKGGGLPALTADLQVQMSEMGLSHFNATDLKLSSWSAGGRTLSADLKRIDYQRVGEGEMALETSGKIGVAGNVSGFDLDSSSLSGQLLVSSDKAGWRISTPDRSCLSLDSQGLRFGSVSLGAFRTPICPEGKDFISPGAGFAGATKLGDLVVPVAFSSNAGTVSFTNAQIDWTGGKTASVSAVSDSVSLALGIGEETLSIDGDRLRLGIATRLNAAPALSARLGATKFNGTLVPANVSSSDFRFEGTTGEGGVKGSMSADGVIIRDYRDDPLYQPLTADLDATLSGADFSMSGPLRLASNGITVADTLLRLDVTKLSGMAALESRDLQFEPGALQPWRLSDRLRGVFTDARGGLAAAARFDIVGGKIEGTGEVSVSEFGFQTTRLGRVQGVNGTVAFRELLALTTEPGQTILVERLNPGVPLENGQITFQLVEGTQFKVESAAFPFAGGTLALPPFVWSLGGEQQNIEVTAEAIELAKLVEVLKLPDTRATGTVSGSFPIDIDGTDILVRDARLRADADGGYISYLGTAADSAGAADENAKMAFEALKDFDFTVLELGLDGNVRDRMTISLILEGKSRKGIAYGDGNQVLTGQPFLFNITVNSALGELLRNTQYYTSQKGLTDAVVEQVKAKRLDESE
;
A
#
# COMPACT_ATOMS: atom_id res chain seq x y z
N MET A 1 22.15 -106.80 -23.99
CA MET A 1 21.68 -107.90 -24.86
C MET A 1 22.48 -107.78 -26.15
N ASN A 2 23.63 -108.42 -26.27
CA ASN A 2 23.86 -109.86 -26.53
C ASN A 2 23.84 -110.19 -28.04
N THR A 3 25.02 -110.14 -28.67
CA THR A 3 25.77 -111.28 -29.30
C THR A 3 25.04 -112.37 -30.12
N PRO A 4 25.71 -113.11 -31.05
CA PRO A 4 27.01 -112.87 -31.74
C PRO A 4 27.13 -113.41 -33.21
N HIS A 5 28.34 -113.29 -33.81
CA HIS A 5 28.98 -114.22 -34.80
C HIS A 5 28.26 -114.46 -36.18
N TYR A 6 28.83 -115.00 -37.27
CA TYR A 6 30.08 -115.74 -37.62
C TYR A 6 30.29 -115.60 -39.18
N LYS A 7 31.43 -115.77 -39.89
CA LYS A 7 32.88 -115.60 -39.65
C LYS A 7 33.63 -115.88 -41.00
N ASP A 8 34.76 -115.22 -41.26
CA ASP A 8 35.92 -115.51 -42.17
C ASP A 8 35.77 -116.17 -43.57
N LEU A 9 36.40 -115.50 -44.55
CA LEU A 9 37.43 -116.00 -45.52
C LEU A 9 37.44 -117.49 -45.91
N GLU A 10 37.45 -117.79 -47.22
CA GLU A 10 38.69 -118.19 -47.94
C GLU A 10 38.50 -118.33 -49.48
N VAL A 11 39.61 -118.46 -50.20
CA VAL A 11 39.74 -118.43 -51.67
C VAL A 11 40.34 -119.76 -52.18
N GLU A 12 39.99 -120.14 -53.43
CA GLU A 12 40.53 -121.26 -54.25
C GLU A 12 40.27 -122.72 -53.82
N GLY A 13 39.99 -123.63 -54.80
CA GLY A 13 39.72 -125.04 -54.45
C GLY A 13 39.34 -126.10 -55.51
N SER A 14 39.72 -125.99 -56.79
CA SER A 14 39.82 -127.11 -57.77
C SER A 14 38.58 -127.74 -58.51
N LYS A 15 38.79 -127.92 -59.84
CA LYS A 15 38.33 -128.95 -60.82
C LYS A 15 37.11 -129.85 -60.48
N ALA A 16 36.13 -130.08 -61.37
CA ALA A 16 36.28 -130.64 -62.74
C ALA A 16 34.94 -130.65 -63.54
N GLY A 17 34.98 -130.92 -64.85
CA GLY A 17 33.85 -131.58 -65.57
C GLY A 17 33.00 -130.77 -66.58
N THR A 18 33.26 -130.99 -67.88
CA THR A 18 32.28 -131.02 -69.00
C THR A 18 31.35 -129.82 -69.30
N ARG A 19 31.84 -128.94 -70.20
CA ARG A 19 31.26 -128.65 -71.55
C ARG A 19 29.76 -128.27 -71.66
N ARG A 20 29.47 -126.97 -71.85
CA ARG A 20 28.38 -126.46 -72.73
C ARG A 20 28.77 -125.12 -73.39
N LEU A 21 28.20 -124.85 -74.57
CA LEU A 21 28.75 -123.94 -75.59
C LEU A 21 28.36 -122.45 -75.41
N ASN A 22 29.18 -121.56 -75.95
CA ASN A 22 29.14 -120.10 -75.76
C ASN A 22 27.84 -119.41 -76.23
N TRP A 23 27.04 -118.88 -75.29
CA TRP A 23 25.95 -117.92 -75.58
C TRP A 23 26.14 -116.53 -74.91
N GLY A 24 27.01 -116.41 -73.91
CA GLY A 24 27.19 -115.18 -73.11
C GLY A 24 27.72 -113.95 -73.86
N ARG A 25 28.58 -114.13 -74.89
CA ARG A 25 29.07 -112.98 -75.70
C ARG A 25 27.98 -112.38 -76.58
N TRP A 26 27.04 -113.19 -77.08
CA TRP A 26 25.89 -112.67 -77.83
C TRP A 26 24.82 -112.10 -76.92
N LEU A 27 24.65 -112.59 -75.69
CA LEU A 27 23.66 -112.04 -74.76
C LEU A 27 24.11 -110.71 -74.16
N LEU A 28 25.41 -110.53 -73.87
CA LEU A 28 25.96 -109.20 -73.55
C LEU A 28 25.92 -108.25 -74.74
N VAL A 29 26.26 -108.69 -75.96
CA VAL A 29 26.13 -107.83 -77.16
C VAL A 29 24.67 -107.52 -77.48
N ALA A 30 23.73 -108.46 -77.28
CA ALA A 30 22.31 -108.24 -77.49
C ALA A 30 21.69 -107.35 -76.40
N ILE A 31 22.11 -107.47 -75.14
CA ILE A 31 21.72 -106.50 -74.11
C ILE A 31 22.36 -105.14 -74.41
N LEU A 32 23.61 -105.08 -74.89
CA LEU A 32 24.22 -103.80 -75.27
C LEU A 32 23.54 -103.19 -76.49
N THR A 33 23.20 -103.95 -77.53
CA THR A 33 22.47 -103.42 -78.70
C THR A 33 21.02 -103.15 -78.37
N LEU A 34 20.37 -103.89 -77.48
CA LEU A 34 18.99 -103.61 -77.05
C LEU A 34 18.95 -102.41 -76.10
N ILE A 35 19.94 -102.21 -75.22
CA ILE A 35 20.13 -100.96 -74.44
C ILE A 35 20.52 -99.79 -75.36
N LEU A 36 21.36 -99.99 -76.38
CA LEU A 36 21.69 -98.96 -77.36
C LEU A 36 20.51 -98.67 -78.31
N LEU A 37 19.62 -99.63 -78.56
CA LEU A 37 18.45 -99.48 -79.44
C LEU A 37 17.24 -98.95 -78.67
N PHE A 38 17.06 -99.31 -77.40
CA PHE A 38 16.10 -98.67 -76.49
C PHE A 38 16.60 -97.28 -76.08
N GLY A 39 17.91 -97.11 -75.92
CA GLY A 39 18.59 -95.82 -75.78
C GLY A 39 18.44 -94.96 -77.03
N ALA A 40 18.60 -95.52 -78.23
CA ALA A 40 18.37 -94.81 -79.49
C ALA A 40 16.89 -94.52 -79.77
N LEU A 41 15.96 -95.42 -79.42
CA LEU A 41 14.52 -95.19 -79.52
C LEU A 41 14.03 -94.17 -78.49
N GLY A 42 14.49 -94.26 -77.25
CA GLY A 42 14.28 -93.24 -76.22
C GLY A 42 14.90 -91.91 -76.61
N TRP A 43 16.07 -91.91 -77.25
CA TRP A 43 16.69 -90.72 -77.83
C TRP A 43 15.91 -90.18 -79.03
N LEU A 44 15.34 -91.02 -79.90
CA LEU A 44 14.50 -90.56 -81.01
C LEU A 44 13.16 -89.99 -80.51
N GLY A 45 12.54 -90.65 -79.53
CA GLY A 45 11.30 -90.23 -78.87
C GLY A 45 11.47 -89.14 -77.80
N ARG A 46 12.72 -88.70 -77.51
CA ARG A 46 13.04 -87.85 -76.34
C ARG A 46 12.21 -86.57 -76.25
N LYS A 47 11.85 -85.97 -77.39
CA LYS A 47 11.01 -84.76 -77.44
C LYS A 47 9.58 -85.03 -76.95
N TYR A 48 8.97 -86.12 -77.41
CA TYR A 48 7.62 -86.53 -77.00
C TYR A 48 7.60 -86.96 -75.53
N ILE A 49 8.63 -87.69 -75.08
CA ILE A 49 8.78 -88.07 -73.66
C ILE A 49 8.95 -86.82 -72.79
N ALA A 50 9.75 -85.84 -73.21
CA ALA A 50 9.91 -84.57 -72.49
C ALA A 50 8.63 -83.73 -72.47
N GLN A 51 7.84 -83.72 -73.56
CA GLN A 51 6.52 -83.07 -73.59
C GLN A 51 5.55 -83.74 -72.61
N GLN A 52 5.47 -85.08 -72.57
CA GLN A 52 4.61 -85.77 -71.60
C GLN A 52 5.12 -85.64 -70.16
N ALA A 53 6.44 -85.63 -69.93
CA ALA A 53 7.03 -85.41 -68.61
C ALA A 53 6.76 -83.98 -68.10
N LEU A 54 6.85 -82.97 -68.96
CA LEU A 54 6.50 -81.59 -68.62
C LEU A 54 5.00 -81.43 -68.37
N ALA A 55 4.15 -82.02 -69.23
CA ALA A 55 2.70 -81.99 -69.04
C ALA A 55 2.28 -82.70 -67.74
N GLN A 56 2.90 -83.84 -67.40
CA GLN A 56 2.66 -84.55 -66.14
C GLN A 56 3.16 -83.73 -64.94
N TRP A 57 4.38 -83.20 -65.01
CA TRP A 57 4.93 -82.38 -63.92
C TRP A 57 4.07 -81.15 -63.63
N CYS A 58 3.59 -80.46 -64.66
CA CYS A 58 2.65 -79.35 -64.48
C CYS A 58 1.31 -79.84 -63.90
N HIS A 59 0.77 -80.98 -64.36
CA HIS A 59 -0.48 -81.54 -63.84
C HIS A 59 -0.38 -81.90 -62.35
N ASP A 60 0.76 -82.44 -61.92
CA ASP A 60 1.06 -82.74 -60.52
C ASP A 60 1.14 -81.46 -59.64
N GLN A 61 1.33 -80.28 -60.26
CA GLN A 61 1.28 -78.95 -59.63
C GLN A 61 -0.04 -78.20 -59.87
N PHE A 62 -1.09 -78.88 -60.35
CA PHE A 62 -2.40 -78.31 -60.75
C PHE A 62 -2.35 -77.31 -61.92
N LEU A 63 -1.28 -77.32 -62.72
CA LEU A 63 -1.07 -76.49 -63.91
C LEU A 63 -1.20 -77.31 -65.21
N THR A 64 -1.39 -76.62 -66.34
CA THR A 64 -1.36 -77.25 -67.68
C THR A 64 -0.32 -76.56 -68.55
N CYS A 65 0.65 -77.30 -69.07
CA CYS A 65 1.75 -76.75 -69.85
C CYS A 65 1.69 -77.18 -71.33
N GLU A 66 1.63 -76.20 -72.22
CA GLU A 66 1.79 -76.34 -73.66
C GLU A 66 3.21 -75.89 -74.03
N ALA A 67 3.98 -76.70 -74.78
CA ALA A 67 5.37 -76.40 -75.10
C ALA A 67 5.94 -77.28 -76.23
N ASP A 68 6.72 -76.69 -77.14
CA ASP A 68 7.38 -77.42 -78.23
C ASP A 68 8.91 -77.52 -78.06
N PHE A 69 9.44 -78.73 -77.92
CA PHE A 69 10.88 -78.96 -77.75
C PHE A 69 11.63 -78.86 -79.09
N LYS A 70 12.03 -77.65 -79.46
CA LYS A 70 12.84 -77.32 -80.65
C LYS A 70 14.18 -78.05 -80.65
N ARG A 71 14.91 -78.05 -79.53
CA ARG A 71 16.18 -78.79 -79.32
C ARG A 71 16.12 -79.55 -77.99
N LEU A 72 16.65 -80.76 -77.95
CA LEU A 72 16.87 -81.52 -76.72
C LEU A 72 18.10 -82.40 -76.92
N GLY A 73 19.08 -82.34 -76.01
CA GLY A 73 20.36 -83.03 -76.11
C GLY A 73 21.11 -83.03 -74.78
N PRO A 74 22.36 -83.53 -74.72
CA PRO A 74 23.08 -83.68 -73.44
C PRO A 74 23.36 -82.34 -72.78
N GLY A 75 23.63 -81.28 -73.55
CA GLY A 75 23.90 -79.95 -73.03
C GLY A 75 22.66 -79.11 -72.70
N GLY A 76 21.44 -79.58 -72.94
CA GLY A 76 20.23 -78.81 -72.63
C GLY A 76 19.03 -79.01 -73.55
N ALA A 77 17.97 -78.27 -73.24
CA ALA A 77 16.72 -78.14 -73.99
C ALA A 77 16.54 -76.72 -74.52
N VAL A 78 15.94 -76.57 -75.71
CA VAL A 78 15.37 -75.32 -76.21
C VAL A 78 13.91 -75.61 -76.52
N ILE A 79 13.03 -74.88 -75.86
CA ILE A 79 11.59 -75.08 -75.81
C ILE A 79 10.94 -73.79 -76.31
N THR A 80 10.05 -73.87 -77.29
CA THR A 80 9.41 -72.68 -77.89
C THR A 80 7.91 -72.70 -77.70
N GLY A 81 7.29 -71.52 -77.67
CA GLY A 81 5.85 -71.37 -77.48
C GLY A 81 5.36 -71.94 -76.16
N VAL A 82 6.11 -71.69 -75.08
CA VAL A 82 5.79 -72.18 -73.74
C VAL A 82 4.58 -71.39 -73.25
N ARG A 83 3.54 -72.10 -72.80
CA ARG A 83 2.36 -71.53 -72.17
C ARG A 83 1.94 -72.37 -70.98
N ILE A 84 1.87 -71.75 -69.81
CA ILE A 84 1.40 -72.36 -68.56
C ILE A 84 0.01 -71.79 -68.28
N LYS A 85 -0.96 -72.68 -68.07
CA LYS A 85 -2.35 -72.37 -67.76
C LYS A 85 -2.73 -72.90 -66.38
N SER A 86 -3.66 -72.23 -65.72
CA SER A 86 -4.23 -72.60 -64.43
C SER A 86 -5.73 -72.34 -64.45
N GLY A 87 -6.52 -73.41 -64.58
CA GLY A 87 -7.93 -73.28 -64.97
C GLY A 87 -8.07 -72.60 -66.33
N ASP A 88 -8.86 -71.54 -66.39
CA ASP A 88 -9.07 -70.72 -67.59
C ASP A 88 -7.98 -69.64 -67.80
N GLU A 89 -7.16 -69.38 -66.78
CA GLU A 89 -6.15 -68.32 -66.79
C GLU A 89 -4.82 -68.80 -67.40
N THR A 90 -4.06 -67.87 -68.00
CA THR A 90 -2.74 -68.16 -68.61
C THR A 90 -1.64 -67.32 -67.95
N PRO A 91 -1.21 -67.66 -66.72
CA PRO A 91 -0.31 -66.80 -65.94
C PRO A 91 1.14 -66.73 -66.43
N PHE A 92 1.57 -67.59 -67.37
CA PHE A 92 2.90 -67.46 -68.00
C PHE A 92 2.89 -67.89 -69.46
N VAL A 93 3.49 -67.07 -70.32
CA VAL A 93 3.81 -67.34 -71.72
C VAL A 93 5.29 -67.03 -71.94
N ALA A 94 6.00 -67.74 -72.83
CA ALA A 94 7.32 -67.35 -73.30
C ALA A 94 7.58 -67.83 -74.74
N ASP A 95 8.23 -66.98 -75.54
CA ASP A 95 8.58 -67.30 -76.94
C ASP A 95 9.59 -68.47 -77.02
N GLU A 96 10.67 -68.40 -76.24
CA GLU A 96 11.71 -69.43 -76.16
C GLU A 96 12.29 -69.55 -74.74
N VAL A 97 12.22 -70.75 -74.15
CA VAL A 97 12.88 -71.15 -72.91
C VAL A 97 14.02 -72.11 -73.24
N THR A 98 15.25 -71.72 -72.93
CA THR A 98 16.44 -72.58 -73.00
C THR A 98 16.82 -73.02 -71.59
N ALA A 99 16.92 -74.33 -71.37
CA ALA A 99 17.33 -74.92 -70.10
C ALA A 99 18.62 -75.73 -70.33
N ASP A 100 19.75 -75.19 -69.90
CA ASP A 100 21.06 -75.81 -70.08
C ASP A 100 21.30 -76.88 -69.01
N ILE A 101 21.91 -78.01 -69.39
CA ILE A 101 22.14 -79.15 -68.50
C ILE A 101 23.64 -79.33 -68.27
N SER A 102 24.04 -79.20 -67.01
CA SER A 102 25.39 -79.48 -66.53
C SER A 102 25.50 -80.95 -66.06
N TRP A 103 26.70 -81.52 -66.07
CA TRP A 103 26.92 -82.93 -65.70
C TRP A 103 27.99 -83.05 -64.62
N LYS A 104 27.60 -83.51 -63.41
CA LYS A 104 28.52 -83.79 -62.31
C LYS A 104 28.73 -85.29 -62.23
N GLY A 105 29.70 -85.79 -63.01
CA GLY A 105 29.88 -87.23 -63.25
C GLY A 105 28.84 -87.76 -64.23
N LEU A 106 28.02 -88.74 -63.81
CA LEU A 106 26.90 -89.28 -64.59
C LEU A 106 25.53 -88.69 -64.21
N VAL A 107 25.50 -87.76 -63.25
CA VAL A 107 24.26 -87.11 -62.80
C VAL A 107 24.09 -85.78 -63.55
N PRO A 108 23.01 -85.60 -64.34
CA PRO A 108 22.66 -84.32 -64.91
C PRO A 108 22.04 -83.40 -63.84
N SER A 109 22.42 -82.14 -63.87
CA SER A 109 21.85 -81.05 -63.07
C SER A 109 21.44 -79.90 -63.99
N LEU A 110 20.42 -79.14 -63.58
CA LEU A 110 20.02 -77.93 -64.30
C LEU A 110 21.14 -76.88 -64.09
N GLY A 111 21.70 -76.38 -65.19
CA GLY A 111 22.88 -75.49 -65.18
C GLY A 111 22.51 -74.02 -65.22
N ALA A 112 21.62 -73.63 -66.13
CA ALA A 112 21.07 -72.29 -66.26
C ALA A 112 19.74 -72.34 -67.02
N VAL A 113 18.90 -71.32 -66.85
CA VAL A 113 17.64 -71.13 -67.59
C VAL A 113 17.67 -69.75 -68.24
N SER A 114 17.38 -69.69 -69.54
CA SER A 114 17.25 -68.44 -70.30
C SER A 114 15.86 -68.37 -70.93
N VAL A 115 15.17 -67.25 -70.75
CA VAL A 115 13.76 -67.07 -71.11
C VAL A 115 13.64 -65.80 -71.95
N ILE A 116 13.26 -65.96 -73.22
CA ILE A 116 13.10 -64.88 -74.18
C ILE A 116 11.61 -64.54 -74.29
N ALA A 117 11.31 -63.25 -74.16
CA ALA A 117 9.98 -62.66 -74.14
C ALA A 117 8.97 -63.41 -73.25
N PRO A 118 9.27 -63.62 -71.94
CA PRO A 118 8.24 -64.10 -71.02
C PRO A 118 7.20 -63.03 -70.75
N GLU A 119 5.93 -63.38 -70.78
CA GLU A 119 4.85 -62.60 -70.21
C GLU A 119 4.33 -63.32 -68.95
N LEU A 120 4.45 -62.67 -67.79
CA LEU A 120 3.86 -63.09 -66.52
C LEU A 120 2.55 -62.34 -66.30
N HIS A 121 1.43 -63.06 -66.26
CA HIS A 121 0.10 -62.48 -66.05
C HIS A 121 -0.38 -62.84 -64.64
N GLY A 122 -0.86 -61.85 -63.88
CA GLY A 122 -1.28 -62.01 -62.49
C GLY A 122 -2.36 -61.03 -62.06
N THR A 123 -2.76 -61.12 -60.80
CA THR A 123 -3.67 -60.17 -60.14
C THR A 123 -3.01 -59.56 -58.91
N LEU A 124 -3.28 -58.28 -58.66
CA LEU A 124 -2.90 -57.57 -57.45
C LEU A 124 -4.17 -57.08 -56.74
N ASP A 125 -4.44 -57.62 -55.55
CA ASP A 125 -5.54 -57.22 -54.66
C ASP A 125 -5.04 -57.05 -53.21
N ASP A 126 -5.95 -56.78 -52.26
CA ASP A 126 -5.62 -56.63 -50.82
C ASP A 126 -4.91 -57.84 -50.18
N ARG A 127 -4.88 -59.00 -50.85
CA ARG A 127 -4.16 -60.20 -50.41
C ARG A 127 -2.80 -60.36 -51.10
N GLY A 128 -2.36 -59.34 -51.84
CA GLY A 128 -1.06 -59.27 -52.51
C GLY A 128 -1.10 -59.68 -53.99
N ILE A 129 0.09 -59.88 -54.55
CA ILE A 129 0.28 -60.32 -55.93
C ILE A 129 0.04 -61.84 -56.00
N ARG A 130 -0.76 -62.28 -56.97
CA ARG A 130 -1.07 -63.70 -57.23
C ARG A 130 -0.91 -64.00 -58.72
N PHE A 131 -0.15 -65.03 -59.07
CA PHE A 131 0.11 -65.46 -60.45
C PHE A 131 -0.67 -66.74 -60.79
N HIS A 132 -1.92 -66.78 -60.32
CA HIS A 132 -2.89 -67.84 -60.57
C HIS A 132 -2.36 -69.27 -60.33
N GLY A 133 -1.50 -69.47 -59.33
CA GLY A 133 -0.95 -70.77 -58.95
C GLY A 133 0.50 -71.02 -59.39
N LEU A 134 1.12 -70.14 -60.18
CA LEU A 134 2.58 -70.18 -60.39
C LEU A 134 3.35 -69.96 -59.09
N GLU A 135 2.77 -69.22 -58.13
CA GLU A 135 3.32 -69.01 -56.79
C GLU A 135 3.63 -70.32 -56.04
N ASN A 136 2.91 -71.41 -56.34
CA ASN A 136 3.14 -72.72 -55.72
C ASN A 136 4.46 -73.39 -56.20
N LEU A 137 5.01 -72.96 -57.35
CA LEU A 137 6.28 -73.48 -57.87
C LEU A 137 7.50 -72.94 -57.12
N GLY A 138 7.35 -71.85 -56.37
CA GLY A 138 8.44 -71.14 -55.69
C GLY A 138 8.50 -71.31 -54.17
N GLY A 139 7.63 -72.13 -53.55
CA GLY A 139 7.38 -72.05 -52.11
C GLY A 139 7.39 -73.36 -51.33
N SER A 140 8.56 -73.78 -50.83
CA SER A 140 8.65 -74.60 -49.60
C SER A 140 9.91 -74.29 -48.80
N GLY A 141 9.81 -73.35 -47.85
CA GLY A 141 10.87 -73.12 -46.88
C GLY A 141 11.04 -74.32 -45.95
N GLY A 142 12.23 -74.94 -45.94
CA GLY A 142 12.48 -76.17 -45.17
C GLY A 142 13.84 -76.83 -45.41
N ASP A 143 14.92 -76.13 -45.03
CA ASP A 143 16.27 -76.66 -44.69
C ASP A 143 16.90 -77.75 -45.60
N SER A 144 16.48 -77.86 -46.86
CA SER A 144 16.92 -78.93 -47.78
C SER A 144 16.75 -78.60 -49.28
N GLY A 145 16.52 -77.34 -49.62
CA GLY A 145 16.43 -76.87 -51.01
C GLY A 145 17.80 -76.81 -51.68
N SER A 146 17.92 -77.36 -52.89
CA SER A 146 19.07 -77.05 -53.77
C SER A 146 18.94 -75.61 -54.28
N PRO A 147 20.06 -74.88 -54.50
CA PRO A 147 20.01 -73.53 -55.04
C PRO A 147 19.28 -73.50 -56.38
N LEU A 148 18.51 -72.43 -56.61
CA LEU A 148 17.87 -72.18 -57.89
C LEU A 148 18.95 -72.00 -58.98
N PRO A 149 18.72 -72.51 -60.21
CA PRO A 149 19.64 -72.27 -61.30
C PRO A 149 19.63 -70.79 -61.69
N PRO A 150 20.75 -70.24 -62.19
CA PRO A 150 20.80 -68.94 -62.85
C PRO A 150 19.66 -68.73 -63.84
N VAL A 151 18.98 -67.58 -63.78
CA VAL A 151 17.88 -67.23 -64.69
C VAL A 151 18.19 -65.95 -65.44
N LYS A 152 18.32 -66.07 -66.77
CA LYS A 152 18.33 -64.92 -67.68
C LYS A 152 16.94 -64.70 -68.28
N ILE A 153 16.38 -63.50 -68.15
CA ILE A 153 15.16 -63.04 -68.81
C ILE A 153 15.54 -61.93 -69.79
N THR A 154 15.03 -62.00 -71.02
CA THR A 154 15.24 -60.94 -72.01
C THR A 154 13.92 -60.59 -72.69
N LYS A 155 13.56 -59.30 -72.69
CA LYS A 155 12.26 -58.72 -73.09
C LYS A 155 11.07 -59.25 -72.29
N GLY A 156 11.27 -59.49 -71.00
CA GLY A 156 10.17 -59.89 -70.12
C GLY A 156 9.12 -58.82 -70.01
N ARG A 157 7.87 -59.24 -69.79
CA ARG A 157 6.77 -58.39 -69.35
C ARG A 157 6.09 -59.01 -68.14
N VAL A 158 5.64 -58.14 -67.25
CA VAL A 158 4.72 -58.48 -66.15
C VAL A 158 3.45 -57.67 -66.37
N LEU A 159 2.29 -58.31 -66.25
CA LEU A 159 0.96 -57.73 -66.43
C LEU A 159 0.13 -58.12 -65.19
N LEU A 160 -0.20 -57.15 -64.35
CA LEU A 160 -0.98 -57.32 -63.13
C LEU A 160 -2.33 -56.64 -63.26
N ALA A 161 -3.40 -57.44 -63.36
CA ALA A 161 -4.76 -56.94 -63.30
C ALA A 161 -5.11 -56.49 -61.86
N THR A 162 -5.61 -55.26 -61.72
CA THR A 162 -6.07 -54.71 -60.44
C THR A 162 -7.54 -54.31 -60.49
N SER A 163 -8.15 -54.01 -59.34
CA SER A 163 -9.51 -53.45 -59.28
C SER A 163 -9.65 -52.05 -59.91
N ALA A 164 -8.54 -51.36 -60.20
CA ALA A 164 -8.48 -49.99 -60.70
C ALA A 164 -7.92 -49.86 -62.14
N GLY A 165 -7.53 -50.99 -62.78
CA GLY A 165 -6.90 -51.05 -64.10
C GLY A 165 -5.72 -52.03 -64.16
N ASP A 166 -5.20 -52.29 -65.35
CA ASP A 166 -4.07 -53.20 -65.55
C ASP A 166 -2.74 -52.45 -65.40
N ILE A 167 -1.81 -53.01 -64.62
CA ILE A 167 -0.44 -52.52 -64.46
C ILE A 167 0.49 -53.36 -65.33
N GLY A 168 1.23 -52.72 -66.23
CA GLY A 168 2.27 -53.37 -67.01
C GLY A 168 3.67 -52.93 -66.58
N ALA A 169 4.64 -53.84 -66.73
CA ALA A 169 6.06 -53.55 -66.61
C ALA A 169 6.84 -54.37 -67.64
N SER A 170 7.93 -53.80 -68.16
CA SER A 170 8.98 -54.54 -68.86
C SER A 170 10.09 -54.92 -67.88
N VAL A 171 10.62 -56.14 -68.01
CA VAL A 171 11.63 -56.71 -67.10
C VAL A 171 12.71 -57.43 -67.91
N ASP A 172 13.95 -57.01 -67.74
CA ASP A 172 15.15 -57.67 -68.23
C ASP A 172 15.99 -58.16 -67.03
N LEU A 173 16.44 -59.41 -67.05
CA LEU A 173 17.26 -60.01 -66.00
C LEU A 173 18.45 -60.70 -66.63
N GLU A 174 19.68 -60.27 -66.37
CA GLU A 174 20.88 -60.90 -66.93
C GLU A 174 21.82 -61.37 -65.82
N GLY A 175 21.94 -62.70 -65.64
CA GLY A 175 22.95 -63.30 -64.77
C GLY A 175 22.40 -64.42 -63.87
N GLU A 176 23.14 -64.68 -62.79
CA GLU A 176 22.83 -65.59 -61.70
C GLU A 176 22.20 -64.81 -60.52
N PHE A 177 21.11 -64.07 -60.74
CA PHE A 177 20.50 -63.25 -59.67
C PHE A 177 19.90 -64.12 -58.55
N PRO A 178 20.12 -63.82 -57.25
CA PRO A 178 20.78 -62.62 -56.72
C PRO A 178 22.29 -62.76 -56.46
N GLU A 179 22.97 -63.86 -56.82
CA GLU A 179 24.42 -64.03 -56.56
C GLU A 179 25.30 -63.14 -57.46
N SER A 180 25.00 -63.04 -58.75
CA SER A 180 25.60 -62.04 -59.66
C SER A 180 24.75 -61.77 -60.90
N GLY A 181 24.25 -60.55 -61.09
CA GLY A 181 23.44 -60.21 -62.27
C GLY A 181 22.72 -58.87 -62.20
N THR A 182 22.21 -58.41 -63.34
CA THR A 182 21.47 -57.14 -63.46
C THR A 182 19.98 -57.39 -63.67
N LEU A 183 19.13 -56.71 -62.91
CA LEU A 183 17.68 -56.62 -63.09
C LEU A 183 17.35 -55.20 -63.53
N GLN A 184 16.71 -55.04 -64.69
CA GLN A 184 16.13 -53.77 -65.13
C GLN A 184 14.62 -53.94 -65.20
N MET A 185 13.89 -53.04 -64.56
CA MET A 185 12.42 -53.01 -64.57
C MET A 185 11.96 -51.61 -64.94
N VAL A 186 11.08 -51.50 -65.94
CA VAL A 186 10.44 -50.22 -66.31
C VAL A 186 8.94 -50.43 -66.34
N LEU A 187 8.22 -49.68 -65.50
CA LEU A 187 6.76 -49.66 -65.44
C LEU A 187 6.19 -48.94 -66.66
N ASP A 188 5.13 -49.48 -67.26
CA ASP A 188 4.37 -48.77 -68.29
C ASP A 188 3.67 -47.55 -67.66
N PRO A 189 3.57 -46.40 -68.36
CA PRO A 189 2.78 -45.25 -67.91
C PRO A 189 1.29 -45.62 -67.84
N VAL A 190 0.63 -45.35 -66.70
CA VAL A 190 -0.76 -45.74 -66.50
C VAL A 190 -1.52 -44.73 -65.63
N SER A 191 -2.84 -44.72 -65.80
CA SER A 191 -3.80 -43.99 -64.97
C SER A 191 -4.82 -44.98 -64.40
N LEU A 192 -4.62 -45.41 -63.16
CA LEU A 192 -5.53 -46.27 -62.41
C LEU A 192 -6.60 -45.44 -61.70
N SER A 193 -7.84 -45.91 -61.69
CA SER A 193 -8.94 -45.27 -60.96
C SER A 193 -9.92 -46.33 -60.47
N GLY A 194 -10.13 -46.41 -59.15
CA GLY A 194 -10.98 -47.41 -58.51
C GLY A 194 -11.68 -46.89 -57.25
N PRO A 195 -12.38 -47.76 -56.50
CA PRO A 195 -13.11 -47.38 -55.29
C PRO A 195 -12.20 -46.83 -54.17
N ASP A 196 -10.95 -47.32 -54.14
CA ASP A 196 -9.97 -47.03 -53.08
C ASP A 196 -9.05 -45.84 -53.39
N GLY A 197 -9.14 -45.28 -54.61
CA GLY A 197 -8.28 -44.18 -55.03
C GLY A 197 -8.04 -44.00 -56.53
N THR A 198 -7.20 -43.02 -56.86
CA THR A 198 -6.64 -42.76 -58.20
C THR A 198 -5.11 -42.77 -58.10
N LEU A 199 -4.43 -43.32 -59.11
CA LEU A 199 -2.97 -43.38 -59.17
C LEU A 199 -2.49 -43.26 -60.61
N VAL A 200 -1.65 -42.25 -60.89
CA VAL A 200 -1.19 -41.89 -62.23
C VAL A 200 0.32 -41.64 -62.21
N TRP A 201 1.10 -42.50 -62.85
CA TRP A 201 2.54 -42.32 -63.04
C TRP A 201 2.92 -42.25 -64.52
N SER A 202 3.90 -41.39 -64.81
CA SER A 202 4.45 -41.17 -66.15
C SER A 202 5.62 -42.11 -66.43
N GLU A 203 6.45 -42.36 -65.43
CA GLU A 203 7.64 -43.21 -65.52
C GLU A 203 7.91 -43.86 -64.16
N GLY A 204 8.32 -45.12 -64.18
CA GLY A 204 8.93 -45.76 -63.02
C GLY A 204 9.98 -46.73 -63.52
N ARG A 205 11.24 -46.57 -63.09
CA ARG A 205 12.33 -47.50 -63.40
C ARG A 205 13.03 -47.97 -62.14
N VAL A 206 13.49 -49.21 -62.15
CA VAL A 206 14.28 -49.83 -61.09
C VAL A 206 15.37 -50.66 -61.77
N ASP A 207 16.61 -50.23 -61.61
CA ASP A 207 17.83 -50.90 -62.10
C ASP A 207 18.60 -51.43 -60.90
N VAL A 208 18.88 -52.73 -60.85
CA VAL A 208 19.55 -53.39 -59.72
C VAL A 208 20.68 -54.26 -60.24
N THR A 209 21.89 -54.08 -59.69
CA THR A 209 23.09 -54.86 -59.99
C THR A 209 23.53 -55.61 -58.74
N ALA A 210 23.46 -56.94 -58.79
CA ALA A 210 24.08 -57.82 -57.82
C ALA A 210 25.48 -58.22 -58.30
N SER A 211 26.52 -58.02 -57.50
CA SER A 211 27.89 -58.47 -57.80
C SER A 211 28.76 -58.53 -56.54
N ASP A 212 29.66 -59.52 -56.46
CA ASP A 212 30.67 -59.67 -55.40
C ASP A 212 30.12 -59.59 -53.95
N GLY A 213 28.89 -60.03 -53.71
CA GLY A 213 28.24 -59.98 -52.40
C GLY A 213 27.51 -58.65 -52.09
N GLN A 214 27.44 -57.73 -53.04
CA GLN A 214 26.77 -56.44 -52.93
C GLN A 214 25.59 -56.32 -53.90
N LEU A 215 24.63 -55.49 -53.52
CA LEU A 215 23.41 -55.18 -54.26
C LEU A 215 23.33 -53.65 -54.41
N GLU A 216 23.72 -53.15 -55.58
CA GLU A 216 23.54 -51.75 -55.97
C GLU A 216 22.20 -51.60 -56.67
N GLY A 217 21.43 -50.54 -56.37
CA GLY A 217 20.15 -50.27 -57.00
C GLY A 217 19.94 -48.78 -57.27
N GLU A 218 19.40 -48.45 -58.44
CA GLU A 218 18.83 -47.15 -58.77
C GLU A 218 17.32 -47.31 -58.95
N ALA A 219 16.54 -46.42 -58.36
CA ALA A 219 15.10 -46.33 -58.54
C ALA A 219 14.72 -44.90 -58.90
N PHE A 220 13.87 -44.75 -59.91
CA PHE A 220 13.28 -43.47 -60.28
C PHE A 220 11.77 -43.61 -60.45
N LEU A 221 11.02 -42.63 -59.94
CA LEU A 221 9.57 -42.57 -60.02
C LEU A 221 9.12 -41.14 -60.35
N ASP A 222 8.37 -40.98 -61.44
CA ASP A 222 7.63 -39.76 -61.79
C ASP A 222 6.11 -40.04 -61.71
N LEU A 223 5.49 -39.49 -60.68
CA LEU A 223 4.12 -39.75 -60.25
C LEU A 223 3.31 -38.45 -60.33
N ALA A 224 2.51 -38.31 -61.39
CA ALA A 224 1.69 -37.14 -61.64
C ALA A 224 0.59 -36.94 -60.59
N GLU A 225 -0.09 -38.03 -60.17
CA GLU A 225 -1.17 -37.97 -59.18
C GLU A 225 -1.28 -39.26 -58.37
N ALA A 226 -1.45 -39.13 -57.06
CA ALA A 226 -1.95 -40.17 -56.17
C ALA A 226 -3.06 -39.59 -55.29
N ASP A 227 -4.12 -40.36 -55.09
CA ASP A 227 -5.13 -40.15 -54.05
C ASP A 227 -5.57 -41.54 -53.59
N ILE A 228 -4.96 -42.08 -52.53
CA ILE A 228 -5.19 -43.44 -52.05
C ILE A 228 -5.29 -43.41 -50.52
N ARG A 229 -6.37 -43.99 -49.97
CA ARG A 229 -6.53 -44.25 -48.51
C ARG A 229 -6.28 -43.00 -47.62
N GLY A 230 -6.58 -41.80 -48.12
CA GLY A 230 -6.40 -40.54 -47.39
C GLY A 230 -5.00 -39.93 -47.48
N VAL A 231 -4.15 -40.44 -48.38
CA VAL A 231 -2.90 -39.80 -48.82
C VAL A 231 -3.10 -39.29 -50.25
N GLN A 232 -2.92 -37.99 -50.44
CA GLN A 232 -2.91 -37.38 -51.77
C GLN A 232 -1.51 -36.86 -52.09
N ALA A 233 -1.07 -36.96 -53.34
CA ALA A 233 0.17 -36.38 -53.82
C ALA A 233 0.04 -35.98 -55.30
N ARG A 234 0.76 -34.93 -55.72
CA ARG A 234 0.77 -34.45 -57.12
C ARG A 234 2.18 -34.04 -57.51
N ASN A 235 2.56 -34.44 -58.73
CA ASN A 235 3.89 -34.24 -59.30
C ASN A 235 4.99 -34.60 -58.28
N VAL A 236 5.02 -35.87 -57.89
CA VAL A 236 6.09 -36.45 -57.08
C VAL A 236 7.16 -36.98 -58.02
N GLN A 237 8.37 -36.46 -57.91
CA GLN A 237 9.57 -37.04 -58.49
C GLN A 237 10.41 -37.62 -57.36
N LEU A 238 10.91 -38.85 -57.51
CA LEU A 238 11.81 -39.48 -56.56
C LEU A 238 12.91 -40.22 -57.30
N ASP A 239 14.15 -39.79 -57.06
CA ASP A 239 15.39 -40.46 -57.46
C ASP A 239 16.01 -41.08 -56.20
N GLY A 240 16.34 -42.38 -56.25
CA GLY A 240 16.87 -43.14 -55.10
C GLY A 240 17.99 -44.09 -55.51
N LEU A 241 19.05 -44.13 -54.71
CA LEU A 241 20.16 -45.08 -54.83
C LEU A 241 20.23 -45.94 -53.57
N LEU A 242 20.41 -47.24 -53.75
CA LEU A 242 20.61 -48.25 -52.72
C LEU A 242 21.96 -48.93 -52.94
N ASN A 243 22.70 -49.19 -51.87
CA ASN A 243 23.81 -50.14 -51.86
C ASN A 243 23.72 -50.97 -50.58
N SER A 244 23.60 -52.29 -50.69
CA SER A 244 23.32 -53.20 -49.57
C SER A 244 24.10 -54.51 -49.73
N PRO A 245 24.54 -55.16 -48.63
CA PRO A 245 24.93 -56.56 -48.66
C PRO A 245 23.79 -57.44 -49.17
N LEU A 246 24.13 -58.46 -49.97
CA LEU A 246 23.15 -59.34 -50.63
C LEU A 246 22.34 -60.23 -49.66
N ASP A 247 22.88 -60.50 -48.47
CA ASP A 247 22.18 -61.19 -47.37
C ASP A 247 21.38 -60.24 -46.47
N GLY A 248 21.43 -58.93 -46.74
CA GLY A 248 20.81 -57.88 -45.93
C GLY A 248 21.50 -57.63 -44.58
N ALA A 249 22.65 -58.26 -44.30
CA ALA A 249 23.35 -58.17 -43.04
C ALA A 249 24.62 -57.30 -43.16
N GLY A 250 24.53 -56.05 -42.71
CA GLY A 250 25.60 -55.06 -42.75
C GLY A 250 25.20 -53.77 -43.46
N ASP A 251 26.16 -52.84 -43.50
CA ASP A 251 25.98 -51.44 -43.89
C ASP A 251 25.26 -51.26 -45.24
N THR A 252 23.99 -50.89 -45.14
CA THR A 252 23.07 -50.58 -46.21
C THR A 252 23.00 -49.07 -46.38
N GLN A 253 23.57 -48.54 -47.47
CA GLN A 253 23.49 -47.14 -47.84
C GLN A 253 22.24 -46.87 -48.69
N ILE A 254 21.52 -45.81 -48.35
CA ILE A 254 20.44 -45.23 -49.16
C ILE A 254 20.79 -43.76 -49.43
N VAL A 255 20.63 -43.28 -50.65
CA VAL A 255 20.70 -41.87 -51.04
C VAL A 255 19.41 -41.52 -51.76
N TRP A 256 18.82 -40.36 -51.50
CA TRP A 256 17.62 -39.90 -52.19
C TRP A 256 17.70 -38.42 -52.58
N ASP A 257 17.05 -38.08 -53.68
CA ASP A 257 16.65 -36.73 -54.05
C ASP A 257 15.19 -36.80 -54.52
N GLY A 258 14.30 -36.03 -53.91
CA GLY A 258 12.87 -36.12 -54.15
C GLY A 258 12.19 -34.76 -54.09
N HIS A 259 11.22 -34.56 -54.98
CA HIS A 259 10.40 -33.36 -55.06
C HIS A 259 8.91 -33.71 -55.06
N VAL A 260 8.08 -32.89 -54.43
CA VAL A 260 6.62 -33.00 -54.49
C VAL A 260 5.97 -31.62 -54.57
N ALA A 261 5.19 -31.38 -55.63
CA ALA A 261 4.50 -30.10 -55.81
C ALA A 261 3.40 -29.88 -54.76
N SER A 262 2.68 -30.94 -54.38
CA SER A 262 1.79 -30.93 -53.21
C SER A 262 1.49 -32.35 -52.72
N ALA A 263 1.41 -32.54 -51.40
CA ALA A 263 0.86 -33.76 -50.82
C ALA A 263 -0.01 -33.45 -49.59
N SER A 264 -0.92 -34.35 -49.25
CA SER A 264 -1.71 -34.29 -48.02
C SER A 264 -1.87 -35.68 -47.42
N TRP A 265 -1.82 -35.79 -46.09
CA TRP A 265 -2.00 -37.04 -45.35
C TRP A 265 -2.40 -36.72 -43.91
N SER A 266 -3.28 -37.51 -43.30
CA SER A 266 -3.56 -37.46 -41.85
C SER A 266 -3.87 -36.06 -41.28
N GLY A 267 -4.48 -35.17 -42.07
CA GLY A 267 -4.78 -33.78 -41.68
C GLY A 267 -3.62 -32.79 -41.81
N TYR A 268 -2.55 -33.16 -42.52
CA TYR A 268 -1.47 -32.28 -42.97
C TYR A 268 -1.54 -32.08 -44.48
N GLU A 269 -1.15 -30.90 -44.94
CA GLU A 269 -0.89 -30.54 -46.34
C GLU A 269 0.52 -29.95 -46.44
N ILE A 270 1.27 -30.34 -47.47
CA ILE A 270 2.57 -29.79 -47.83
C ILE A 270 2.51 -29.27 -49.27
N SER A 271 3.24 -28.21 -49.57
CA SER A 271 3.29 -27.62 -50.92
C SER A 271 4.71 -27.23 -51.29
N ASN A 272 5.10 -27.62 -52.50
CA ASN A 272 6.42 -27.40 -53.10
C ASN A 272 7.54 -27.77 -52.12
N ALA A 273 7.64 -29.08 -51.85
CA ALA A 273 8.67 -29.63 -50.97
C ALA A 273 9.73 -30.39 -51.76
N SER A 274 10.95 -30.35 -51.26
CA SER A 274 12.07 -31.14 -51.75
C SER A 274 12.83 -31.73 -50.58
N SER A 275 13.27 -32.98 -50.69
CA SER A 275 14.08 -33.67 -49.68
C SER A 275 15.23 -34.39 -50.36
N ARG A 276 16.43 -34.15 -49.87
CA ARG A 276 17.69 -34.71 -50.39
C ARG A 276 18.52 -35.20 -49.22
N GLY A 277 19.04 -36.41 -49.29
CA GLY A 277 19.73 -37.00 -48.14
C GLY A 277 20.39 -38.34 -48.41
N ARG A 278 21.04 -38.84 -47.36
CA ARG A 278 21.75 -40.12 -47.30
C ARG A 278 21.53 -40.75 -45.93
N ALA A 279 21.38 -42.07 -45.90
CA ALA A 279 21.42 -42.88 -44.69
C ALA A 279 22.36 -44.09 -44.88
N ILE A 280 23.04 -44.51 -43.82
CA ILE A 280 23.64 -45.84 -43.64
C ILE A 280 22.89 -46.53 -42.51
N LEU A 281 22.53 -47.79 -42.74
CA LEU A 281 21.77 -48.64 -41.82
C LEU A 281 22.55 -49.97 -41.62
N ASP A 282 22.61 -50.52 -40.41
CA ASP A 282 23.38 -51.74 -40.07
C ASP A 282 22.85 -53.03 -40.72
N ARG A 283 21.67 -52.92 -41.34
CA ARG A 283 20.93 -53.92 -42.12
C ARG A 283 19.87 -53.21 -42.94
N LEU A 284 19.27 -53.91 -43.89
CA LEU A 284 18.07 -53.42 -44.58
C LEU A 284 16.85 -53.47 -43.62
N PRO A 285 16.25 -52.33 -43.21
CA PRO A 285 15.14 -52.31 -42.25
C PRO A 285 13.79 -52.54 -42.94
N SER A 286 12.74 -52.76 -42.13
CA SER A 286 11.36 -52.58 -42.60
C SER A 286 11.03 -51.08 -42.70
N PHE A 287 9.98 -50.74 -43.47
CA PHE A 287 9.50 -49.35 -43.64
C PHE A 287 8.87 -48.71 -42.38
N GLU A 288 9.06 -49.30 -41.19
CA GLU A 288 8.61 -48.72 -39.93
C GLU A 288 9.68 -47.79 -39.35
N ILE A 289 9.29 -46.61 -38.88
CA ILE A 289 10.25 -45.59 -38.42
C ILE A 289 11.15 -46.07 -37.28
N ASP A 290 10.64 -46.86 -36.33
CA ASP A 290 11.46 -47.46 -35.28
C ASP A 290 12.42 -48.52 -35.81
N SER A 291 12.06 -49.24 -36.87
CA SER A 291 12.94 -50.22 -37.53
C SER A 291 14.13 -49.52 -38.20
N ILE A 292 13.86 -48.41 -38.89
CA ILE A 292 14.85 -47.52 -39.50
C ILE A 292 15.75 -46.90 -38.43
N LEU A 293 15.19 -46.28 -37.39
CA LEU A 293 15.95 -45.66 -36.29
C LEU A 293 16.75 -46.67 -35.47
N ASN A 294 16.30 -47.92 -35.35
CA ASN A 294 17.02 -48.99 -34.67
C ASN A 294 18.16 -49.59 -35.50
N ALA A 295 18.12 -49.44 -36.83
CA ALA A 295 19.18 -49.85 -37.74
C ALA A 295 20.14 -48.70 -38.09
N LEU A 296 19.81 -47.45 -37.74
CA LEU A 296 20.57 -46.27 -38.17
C LEU A 296 22.02 -46.30 -37.68
N VAL A 297 22.95 -46.02 -38.59
CA VAL A 297 24.39 -45.80 -38.35
C VAL A 297 24.76 -44.32 -38.60
N GLU A 298 24.28 -43.78 -39.71
CA GLU A 298 24.49 -42.37 -40.12
C GLU A 298 23.27 -41.94 -40.95
N ALA A 299 22.72 -40.74 -40.76
CA ALA A 299 21.85 -40.13 -41.75
C ALA A 299 21.95 -38.61 -41.74
N SER A 300 22.11 -38.04 -42.93
CA SER A 300 22.03 -36.61 -43.16
C SER A 300 20.98 -36.29 -44.22
N ALA A 301 20.16 -35.27 -43.98
CA ALA A 301 19.19 -34.81 -44.97
C ALA A 301 18.87 -33.33 -44.82
N GLU A 302 18.55 -32.71 -45.95
CA GLU A 302 18.04 -31.35 -46.09
C GLU A 302 16.64 -31.46 -46.71
N THR A 303 15.66 -30.77 -46.14
CA THR A 303 14.27 -30.78 -46.59
C THR A 303 13.66 -29.39 -46.51
N ASP A 304 13.25 -28.86 -47.65
CA ASP A 304 12.57 -27.58 -47.81
C ASP A 304 11.08 -27.81 -48.13
N ALA A 305 10.21 -26.90 -47.68
CA ALA A 305 8.81 -26.84 -48.10
C ALA A 305 8.27 -25.41 -48.07
N SER A 306 7.75 -24.92 -49.20
CA SER A 306 7.22 -23.54 -49.30
C SER A 306 5.97 -23.31 -48.43
N LYS A 307 5.21 -24.36 -48.11
CA LYS A 307 4.13 -24.34 -47.12
C LYS A 307 3.95 -25.72 -46.48
N VAL A 308 3.75 -25.74 -45.17
CA VAL A 308 3.19 -26.88 -44.42
C VAL A 308 1.93 -26.38 -43.69
N SER A 309 0.88 -27.18 -43.61
CA SER A 309 -0.37 -26.82 -42.94
C SER A 309 -0.98 -28.04 -42.29
N GLY A 310 -1.03 -28.10 -40.96
CA GLY A 310 -1.57 -29.25 -40.24
C GLY A 310 -2.22 -28.87 -38.91
N SER A 311 -2.68 -29.90 -38.19
CA SER A 311 -3.42 -29.75 -36.93
C SER A 311 -2.56 -29.28 -35.75
N ALA A 312 -1.26 -29.56 -35.76
CA ALA A 312 -0.33 -29.15 -34.71
C ALA A 312 0.42 -27.84 -35.03
N PHE A 313 0.66 -27.56 -36.32
CA PHE A 313 1.33 -26.35 -36.79
C PHE A 313 1.03 -26.10 -38.27
N ALA A 314 1.13 -24.83 -38.70
CA ALA A 314 1.16 -24.44 -40.10
C ALA A 314 2.24 -23.37 -40.31
N GLY A 315 2.94 -23.37 -41.43
CA GLY A 315 4.05 -22.45 -41.69
C GLY A 315 4.41 -22.35 -43.17
N ARG A 316 5.31 -21.42 -43.48
CA ARG A 316 5.85 -21.16 -44.82
C ARG A 316 7.36 -21.24 -44.79
N ASP A 317 7.96 -21.45 -45.96
CA ASP A 317 9.42 -21.47 -46.13
C ASP A 317 10.09 -22.31 -45.03
N MET A 318 9.53 -23.50 -44.82
CA MET A 318 9.94 -24.47 -43.80
C MET A 318 11.23 -25.13 -44.27
N GLN A 319 12.25 -25.15 -43.42
CA GLN A 319 13.50 -25.85 -43.67
C GLN A 319 13.79 -26.79 -42.50
N LEU A 320 14.24 -28.01 -42.80
CA LEU A 320 14.69 -29.02 -41.85
C LEU A 320 15.98 -29.64 -42.37
N GLU A 321 17.04 -29.52 -41.59
CA GLU A 321 18.35 -30.14 -41.83
C GLU A 321 18.69 -31.00 -40.61
N PHE A 322 19.19 -32.22 -40.82
CA PHE A 322 19.72 -33.04 -39.75
C PHE A 322 20.98 -33.79 -40.18
N ASP A 323 21.84 -34.09 -39.21
CA ASP A 323 22.98 -34.99 -39.33
C ASP A 323 23.01 -35.84 -38.06
N LEU A 324 22.74 -37.14 -38.19
CA LEU A 324 22.45 -38.07 -37.11
C LEU A 324 23.39 -39.27 -37.19
N ALA A 325 24.05 -39.60 -36.10
CA ALA A 325 24.76 -40.87 -35.93
C ALA A 325 23.91 -41.84 -35.12
N GLY A 326 24.10 -43.15 -35.33
CA GLY A 326 23.44 -44.18 -34.55
C GLY A 326 24.34 -45.37 -34.20
N GLU A 327 24.14 -45.93 -33.00
CA GLU A 327 24.83 -47.13 -32.52
C GLU A 327 23.87 -47.93 -31.62
N ALA A 328 23.62 -49.20 -31.97
CA ALA A 328 22.77 -50.12 -31.20
C ALA A 328 21.37 -49.57 -30.82
N GLY A 329 20.78 -48.73 -31.68
CA GLY A 329 19.47 -48.08 -31.48
C GLY A 329 19.50 -46.81 -30.61
N HIS A 330 20.68 -46.36 -30.15
CA HIS A 330 20.90 -44.97 -29.73
C HIS A 330 21.10 -44.12 -30.98
N VAL A 331 20.35 -43.03 -31.15
CA VAL A 331 20.48 -42.06 -32.26
C VAL A 331 20.75 -40.68 -31.68
N ILE A 332 21.79 -40.00 -32.14
CA ILE A 332 22.23 -38.70 -31.63
C ILE A 332 22.74 -37.80 -32.75
N GLY A 333 22.44 -36.50 -32.70
CA GLY A 333 23.03 -35.53 -33.63
C GLY A 333 22.28 -34.20 -33.77
N PRO A 334 22.88 -33.19 -34.42
CA PRO A 334 22.25 -31.91 -34.66
C PRO A 334 21.04 -31.99 -35.59
N VAL A 335 20.02 -31.18 -35.28
CA VAL A 335 18.82 -30.92 -36.08
C VAL A 335 18.60 -29.41 -36.12
N LEU A 336 18.61 -28.83 -37.32
CA LEU A 336 18.31 -27.43 -37.57
C LEU A 336 16.94 -27.34 -38.23
N ALA A 337 16.04 -26.52 -37.69
CA ALA A 337 14.75 -26.25 -38.32
C ALA A 337 14.49 -24.75 -38.37
N SER A 338 13.89 -24.26 -39.44
CA SER A 338 13.41 -22.88 -39.53
C SER A 338 12.08 -22.78 -40.28
N ALA A 339 11.34 -21.71 -40.00
CA ALA A 339 10.03 -21.46 -40.59
C ALA A 339 9.73 -19.96 -40.62
N SER A 340 9.02 -19.51 -41.65
CA SER A 340 8.37 -18.20 -41.73
C SER A 340 6.86 -18.33 -41.51
N ASP A 341 6.22 -17.30 -40.93
CA ASP A 341 4.77 -17.28 -40.64
C ASP A 341 4.24 -18.56 -39.96
N LEU A 342 4.97 -19.07 -38.97
CA LEU A 342 4.62 -20.28 -38.22
C LEU A 342 3.47 -20.00 -37.24
N ASP A 343 2.36 -20.67 -37.42
CA ASP A 343 1.16 -20.70 -36.56
C ASP A 343 1.10 -22.04 -35.80
N VAL A 344 0.83 -21.98 -34.50
CA VAL A 344 0.64 -23.11 -33.58
C VAL A 344 -0.55 -22.80 -32.65
N PRO A 345 -1.20 -23.80 -32.02
CA PRO A 345 -2.37 -23.56 -31.17
C PRO A 345 -2.20 -22.49 -30.07
N GLN A 346 -0.96 -22.24 -29.63
CA GLN A 346 -0.59 -21.26 -28.61
C GLN A 346 -0.41 -19.83 -29.16
N GLY A 347 -0.13 -19.68 -30.46
CA GLY A 347 0.20 -18.40 -31.08
C GLY A 347 0.92 -18.56 -32.41
N ARG A 348 1.33 -17.43 -33.00
CA ARG A 348 2.01 -17.37 -34.30
C ARG A 348 3.29 -16.54 -34.22
N THR A 349 4.23 -16.75 -35.13
CA THR A 349 5.48 -15.99 -35.22
C THR A 349 5.90 -15.78 -36.67
N GLN A 350 6.46 -14.60 -36.98
CA GLN A 350 6.88 -14.27 -38.34
C GLN A 350 8.11 -15.07 -38.78
N ARG A 351 8.99 -15.42 -37.83
CA ARG A 351 10.07 -16.38 -38.04
C ARG A 351 10.33 -17.20 -36.78
N ALA A 352 10.58 -18.49 -36.95
CA ALA A 352 11.10 -19.38 -35.93
C ALA A 352 12.41 -20.02 -36.43
N SER A 353 13.34 -20.25 -35.51
CA SER A 353 14.52 -21.09 -35.73
C SER A 353 14.74 -21.99 -34.51
N VAL A 354 14.98 -23.27 -34.74
CA VAL A 354 15.34 -24.25 -33.72
C VAL A 354 16.69 -24.84 -34.09
N ARG A 355 17.64 -24.84 -33.15
CA ARG A 355 18.88 -25.62 -33.26
C ARG A 355 18.89 -26.63 -32.14
N ALA A 356 18.58 -27.88 -32.44
CA ALA A 356 18.51 -28.97 -31.48
C ALA A 356 19.69 -29.92 -31.64
N ASN A 357 20.06 -30.61 -30.57
CA ASN A 357 20.66 -31.93 -30.65
C ASN A 357 19.58 -32.94 -30.24
N LEU A 358 19.28 -33.89 -31.15
CA LEU A 358 18.50 -35.09 -30.87
C LEU A 358 19.35 -36.06 -30.05
N ASP A 359 18.73 -36.72 -29.08
CA ASP A 359 19.27 -37.87 -28.34
C ASP A 359 18.11 -38.85 -28.09
N ARG A 360 18.13 -40.01 -28.74
CA ARG A 360 17.06 -41.02 -28.71
C ARG A 360 17.61 -42.39 -28.36
N THR A 361 17.18 -42.97 -27.25
CA THR A 361 17.49 -44.37 -26.89
C THR A 361 16.24 -45.24 -26.96
N VAL A 362 16.42 -46.55 -27.10
CA VAL A 362 15.30 -47.53 -27.07
C VAL A 362 14.58 -47.53 -25.70
N ALA A 363 15.26 -47.12 -24.63
CA ALA A 363 14.70 -47.12 -23.27
C ALA A 363 14.01 -45.79 -22.88
N ASP A 364 14.63 -44.65 -23.24
CA ASP A 364 14.22 -43.31 -22.79
C ASP A 364 13.41 -42.54 -23.85
N GLY A 365 13.21 -43.12 -25.03
CA GLY A 365 12.49 -42.49 -26.13
C GLY A 365 13.28 -41.32 -26.73
N ILE A 366 12.56 -40.32 -27.23
CA ILE A 366 13.13 -39.15 -27.94
C ILE A 366 13.40 -38.01 -26.94
N GLY A 367 14.64 -37.52 -26.92
CA GLY A 367 15.08 -36.32 -26.24
C GLY A 367 15.64 -35.27 -27.20
N PHE A 368 15.48 -34.00 -26.86
CA PHE A 368 16.10 -32.88 -27.58
C PHE A 368 16.67 -31.84 -26.61
N LYS A 369 17.85 -31.31 -26.88
CA LYS A 369 18.32 -30.04 -26.31
C LYS A 369 18.40 -28.98 -27.40
N ALA A 370 17.56 -27.95 -27.31
CA ALA A 370 17.26 -27.02 -28.40
C ALA A 370 17.35 -25.55 -28.03
N ASP A 371 18.13 -24.78 -28.79
CA ASP A 371 18.08 -23.33 -28.83
C ASP A 371 16.94 -22.89 -29.76
N VAL A 372 15.88 -22.34 -29.18
CA VAL A 372 14.71 -21.83 -29.90
C VAL A 372 14.79 -20.30 -29.95
N SER A 373 14.67 -19.73 -31.15
CA SER A 373 14.53 -18.28 -31.35
C SER A 373 13.32 -17.96 -32.22
N THR A 374 12.61 -16.88 -31.87
CA THR A 374 11.39 -16.43 -32.56
C THR A 374 11.38 -14.91 -32.72
N SER A 375 10.80 -14.41 -33.81
CA SER A 375 10.67 -12.97 -34.07
C SER A 375 9.29 -12.60 -34.59
N GLY A 376 8.71 -11.51 -34.08
CA GLY A 376 7.34 -11.11 -34.44
C GLY A 376 6.27 -12.06 -33.90
N THR A 377 6.52 -12.66 -32.73
CA THR A 377 5.66 -13.62 -32.06
C THR A 377 4.45 -12.94 -31.40
N SER A 378 3.26 -13.52 -31.56
CA SER A 378 2.03 -13.12 -30.90
C SER A 378 1.31 -14.35 -30.34
N LEU A 379 1.01 -14.39 -29.04
CA LEU A 379 0.19 -15.45 -28.44
C LEU A 379 -1.30 -15.27 -28.79
N THR A 380 -2.06 -16.36 -28.76
CA THR A 380 -3.53 -16.27 -28.85
C THR A 380 -4.12 -15.58 -27.60
N ALA A 381 -5.36 -15.10 -27.70
CA ALA A 381 -6.07 -14.57 -26.55
C ALA A 381 -6.21 -15.63 -25.44
N ALA A 382 -6.61 -16.87 -25.79
CA ALA A 382 -6.77 -17.96 -24.84
C ALA A 382 -5.47 -18.29 -24.08
N THR A 383 -4.33 -18.38 -24.80
CA THR A 383 -3.03 -18.61 -24.16
C THR A 383 -2.57 -17.41 -23.33
N SER A 384 -2.84 -16.18 -23.79
CA SER A 384 -2.52 -14.97 -23.03
C SER A 384 -3.33 -14.90 -21.73
N ASP A 385 -4.64 -15.15 -21.80
CA ASP A 385 -5.53 -15.10 -20.63
C ASP A 385 -5.19 -16.23 -19.64
N GLN A 386 -4.89 -17.45 -20.11
CA GLN A 386 -4.40 -18.54 -19.24
C GLN A 386 -3.10 -18.20 -18.48
N LEU A 387 -2.22 -17.39 -19.06
CA LEU A 387 -1.01 -16.90 -18.39
C LEU A 387 -1.30 -15.73 -17.43
N LEU A 388 -2.31 -14.92 -17.72
CA LEU A 388 -2.67 -13.73 -16.94
C LEU A 388 -3.60 -14.03 -15.76
N ASP A 389 -4.42 -15.08 -15.83
CA ASP A 389 -5.26 -15.57 -14.72
C ASP A 389 -4.44 -16.01 -13.48
N LEU A 390 -3.13 -16.18 -13.65
CA LEU A 390 -2.17 -16.42 -12.57
C LEU A 390 -1.86 -15.16 -11.74
N VAL A 391 -2.27 -13.98 -12.20
CA VAL A 391 -2.03 -12.68 -11.56
C VAL A 391 -3.29 -12.21 -10.84
N ASN A 392 -3.31 -12.35 -9.51
CA ASN A 392 -4.41 -11.91 -8.65
C ASN A 392 -3.83 -11.17 -7.44
N LEU A 393 -4.18 -9.90 -7.27
CA LEU A 393 -3.76 -9.05 -6.15
C LEU A 393 -4.98 -8.63 -5.31
N PRO A 394 -4.82 -8.40 -3.98
CA PRO A 394 -5.91 -7.88 -3.14
C PRO A 394 -6.53 -6.58 -3.69
N ASP A 395 -7.84 -6.36 -3.49
CA ASP A 395 -8.62 -5.21 -3.99
C ASP A 395 -7.92 -3.84 -3.94
N MET A 396 -7.15 -3.58 -2.87
CA MET A 396 -6.41 -2.32 -2.69
C MET A 396 -5.29 -2.10 -3.73
N PHE A 397 -4.91 -3.14 -4.47
CA PHE A 397 -3.92 -3.16 -5.54
C PHE A 397 -4.53 -3.52 -6.91
N ALA A 398 -5.86 -3.55 -7.04
CA ALA A 398 -6.52 -3.87 -8.32
C ALA A 398 -6.09 -2.94 -9.48
N ALA A 399 -5.69 -1.70 -9.20
CA ALA A 399 -5.13 -0.80 -10.21
C ALA A 399 -3.72 -1.23 -10.68
N HIS A 400 -2.91 -1.80 -9.78
CA HIS A 400 -1.61 -2.40 -10.09
C HIS A 400 -1.79 -3.72 -10.84
N GLU A 401 -2.75 -4.56 -10.47
CA GLU A 401 -3.13 -5.75 -11.23
C GLU A 401 -3.56 -5.40 -12.66
N ALA A 402 -4.45 -4.42 -12.82
CA ALA A 402 -4.86 -3.91 -14.13
C ALA A 402 -3.67 -3.33 -14.92
N SER A 403 -2.73 -2.65 -14.26
CA SER A 403 -1.50 -2.15 -14.90
C SER A 403 -0.61 -3.30 -15.39
N LEU A 404 -0.44 -4.35 -14.58
CA LEU A 404 0.37 -5.54 -14.89
C LEU A 404 -0.22 -6.35 -16.02
N THR A 405 -1.48 -6.77 -15.89
CA THR A 405 -2.20 -7.55 -16.90
C THR A 405 -2.32 -6.79 -18.22
N SER A 406 -2.56 -5.48 -18.20
CA SER A 406 -2.61 -4.64 -19.40
C SER A 406 -1.25 -4.53 -20.11
N ALA A 407 -0.15 -4.39 -19.37
CA ALA A 407 1.19 -4.31 -19.96
C ALA A 407 1.69 -5.65 -20.50
N LEU A 408 1.47 -6.74 -19.76
CA LEU A 408 1.78 -8.10 -20.22
C LEU A 408 0.94 -8.47 -21.45
N ARG A 409 -0.37 -8.20 -21.45
CA ARG A 409 -1.24 -8.46 -22.63
C ARG A 409 -0.75 -7.68 -23.87
N ARG A 410 -0.27 -6.44 -23.73
CA ARG A 410 0.39 -5.71 -24.85
C ARG A 410 1.73 -6.33 -25.26
N ALA A 411 2.52 -6.84 -24.32
CA ALA A 411 3.81 -7.44 -24.64
C ALA A 411 3.64 -8.75 -25.43
N LEU A 412 2.68 -9.58 -25.05
CA LEU A 412 2.40 -10.88 -25.66
C LEU A 412 1.78 -10.81 -27.07
N THR A 413 1.35 -9.62 -27.54
CA THR A 413 0.85 -9.45 -28.92
C THR A 413 1.92 -9.27 -29.98
N ALA A 414 3.16 -8.89 -29.61
CA ALA A 414 4.26 -8.72 -30.56
C ALA A 414 5.61 -8.69 -29.83
N PHE A 415 6.33 -9.83 -29.82
CA PHE A 415 7.63 -9.96 -29.18
C PHE A 415 8.61 -10.85 -29.95
N ASN A 416 9.89 -10.68 -29.65
CA ASN A 416 10.94 -11.61 -30.02
C ASN A 416 11.35 -12.37 -28.76
N ALA A 417 11.59 -13.68 -28.86
CA ALA A 417 12.04 -14.47 -27.73
C ALA A 417 13.12 -15.48 -28.13
N SER A 418 14.06 -15.73 -27.22
CA SER A 418 15.10 -16.76 -27.35
C SER A 418 15.24 -17.55 -26.06
N VAL A 419 15.33 -18.89 -26.14
CA VAL A 419 15.43 -19.79 -24.99
C VAL A 419 16.12 -21.11 -25.37
N THR A 420 16.99 -21.61 -24.50
CA THR A 420 17.49 -22.99 -24.57
C THR A 420 16.59 -23.91 -23.75
N VAL A 421 15.95 -24.89 -24.39
CA VAL A 421 15.09 -25.90 -23.75
C VAL A 421 15.64 -27.32 -23.90
N GLU A 422 15.38 -28.17 -22.93
CA GLU A 422 15.61 -29.62 -22.97
C GLU A 422 14.25 -30.31 -22.83
N ALA A 423 13.89 -31.19 -23.76
CA ALA A 423 12.59 -31.85 -23.82
C ALA A 423 12.76 -33.37 -24.02
N GLN A 424 12.26 -34.18 -23.09
CA GLN A 424 12.25 -35.65 -23.17
C GLN A 424 10.82 -36.16 -23.28
N HIS A 425 10.54 -37.03 -24.25
CA HIS A 425 9.26 -37.72 -24.34
C HIS A 425 9.23 -38.96 -23.43
N LYS A 426 8.37 -38.95 -22.42
CA LYS A 426 8.19 -40.06 -21.47
C LYS A 426 6.79 -40.68 -21.61
N ALA A 427 6.53 -41.78 -20.91
CA ALA A 427 5.22 -42.45 -20.90
C ALA A 427 4.07 -41.51 -20.51
N ASP A 428 4.34 -40.54 -19.64
CA ASP A 428 3.37 -39.56 -19.13
C ASP A 428 3.31 -38.26 -19.99
N GLY A 429 3.98 -38.26 -21.15
CA GLY A 429 4.12 -37.12 -22.06
C GLY A 429 5.48 -36.41 -21.98
N TRP A 430 5.53 -35.18 -22.49
CA TRP A 430 6.76 -34.39 -22.56
C TRP A 430 7.18 -33.84 -21.19
N ALA A 431 8.40 -34.17 -20.76
CA ALA A 431 9.11 -33.50 -19.68
C ALA A 431 10.01 -32.41 -20.28
N ILE A 432 9.68 -31.14 -20.03
CA ILE A 432 10.39 -29.97 -20.57
C ILE A 432 11.14 -29.29 -19.43
N SER A 433 12.37 -28.85 -19.67
CA SER A 433 13.13 -27.97 -18.78
C SER A 433 13.92 -26.94 -19.58
N ALA A 434 14.49 -25.93 -18.91
CA ALA A 434 15.36 -24.95 -19.54
C ALA A 434 16.54 -24.64 -18.62
N ASP A 435 17.76 -24.70 -19.17
CA ASP A 435 19.02 -24.54 -18.42
C ASP A 435 19.96 -23.46 -18.98
N GLY A 436 19.59 -22.86 -20.12
CA GLY A 436 20.25 -21.66 -20.68
C GLY A 436 19.50 -20.37 -20.34
N PRO A 437 20.08 -19.19 -20.64
CA PRO A 437 19.39 -17.92 -20.49
C PRO A 437 18.16 -17.86 -21.40
N ALA A 438 17.12 -17.14 -20.97
CA ALA A 438 16.02 -16.77 -21.85
C ALA A 438 15.78 -15.26 -21.86
N GLN A 439 15.38 -14.75 -23.02
CA GLN A 439 15.14 -13.33 -23.26
C GLN A 439 13.83 -13.15 -24.02
N LEU A 440 13.08 -12.11 -23.66
CA LEU A 440 11.87 -11.67 -24.34
C LEU A 440 11.94 -10.14 -24.51
N ASN A 441 11.79 -9.68 -25.75
CA ASN A 441 11.78 -8.26 -26.10
C ASN A 441 10.52 -7.95 -26.91
N ALA A 442 9.58 -7.22 -26.31
CA ALA A 442 8.30 -6.87 -26.92
C ALA A 442 8.29 -5.49 -27.59
N GLN A 443 7.48 -5.31 -28.63
CA GLN A 443 7.27 -4.02 -29.29
C GLN A 443 6.65 -2.96 -28.37
N SER A 444 5.99 -3.37 -27.28
CA SER A 444 5.56 -2.47 -26.21
C SER A 444 6.72 -1.79 -25.47
N GLY A 445 7.96 -2.25 -25.69
CA GLY A 445 9.16 -1.85 -24.95
C GLY A 445 9.36 -2.64 -23.66
N LEU A 446 8.62 -3.72 -23.43
CA LEU A 446 8.90 -4.64 -22.33
C LEU A 446 10.10 -5.52 -22.70
N ALA A 447 11.12 -5.54 -21.84
CA ALA A 447 12.19 -6.53 -21.85
C ALA A 447 12.09 -7.39 -20.59
N ALA A 448 12.18 -8.71 -20.75
CA ALA A 448 12.25 -9.67 -19.67
C ALA A 448 13.36 -10.69 -19.95
N ASP A 449 14.30 -10.79 -19.03
CA ASP A 449 15.47 -11.67 -19.09
C ASP A 449 15.42 -12.62 -17.89
N ILE A 450 15.70 -13.92 -18.08
CA ILE A 450 15.90 -14.86 -16.98
C ILE A 450 17.23 -15.61 -17.15
N LEU A 451 18.00 -15.65 -16.06
CA LEU A 451 19.28 -16.36 -15.97
C LEU A 451 19.12 -17.59 -15.05
N PRO A 452 19.70 -18.75 -15.41
CA PRO A 452 19.68 -19.93 -14.55
C PRO A 452 20.25 -19.68 -13.15
N GLY A 453 19.54 -20.17 -12.12
CA GLY A 453 20.06 -20.21 -10.75
C GLY A 453 21.12 -21.30 -10.54
N ALA A 454 21.63 -21.41 -9.31
CA ALA A 454 22.70 -22.36 -8.96
C ALA A 454 22.39 -23.85 -9.24
N ASN A 455 21.11 -24.22 -9.36
CA ASN A 455 20.66 -25.56 -9.71
C ASN A 455 20.66 -25.85 -11.23
N GLY A 456 21.13 -24.91 -12.05
CA GLY A 456 21.28 -25.05 -13.51
C GLY A 456 19.99 -24.95 -14.31
N LYS A 457 18.83 -25.43 -13.79
CA LYS A 457 17.54 -25.38 -14.50
C LYS A 457 16.64 -24.27 -13.98
N TRP A 458 16.25 -23.33 -14.84
CA TRP A 458 15.28 -22.28 -14.52
C TRP A 458 13.85 -22.59 -14.90
N LEU A 459 13.60 -23.56 -15.78
CA LEU A 459 12.26 -24.08 -16.02
C LEU A 459 12.27 -25.59 -15.78
N SER A 460 11.21 -26.11 -15.18
CA SER A 460 10.89 -27.54 -15.20
C SER A 460 9.38 -27.73 -15.35
N SER A 461 8.97 -28.71 -16.14
CA SER A 461 7.61 -28.93 -16.58
C SER A 461 7.38 -30.41 -16.85
N MET A 462 6.62 -31.08 -15.99
CA MET A 462 6.26 -32.49 -16.13
C MET A 462 4.77 -32.66 -15.80
N GLY A 463 3.99 -33.27 -16.69
CA GLY A 463 2.53 -33.36 -16.53
C GLY A 463 1.89 -31.98 -16.33
N ARG A 464 1.34 -31.71 -15.14
CA ARG A 464 0.81 -30.40 -14.72
C ARG A 464 1.70 -29.64 -13.73
N ASP A 465 2.72 -30.26 -13.17
CA ASP A 465 3.64 -29.58 -12.25
C ASP A 465 4.62 -28.69 -13.03
N ARG A 466 4.82 -27.47 -12.54
CA ARG A 466 5.69 -26.46 -13.14
C ARG A 466 6.56 -25.83 -12.06
N SER A 467 7.84 -25.61 -12.34
CA SER A 467 8.69 -24.77 -11.51
C SER A 467 9.52 -23.81 -12.34
N VAL A 468 9.76 -22.62 -11.78
CA VAL A 468 10.57 -21.56 -12.37
C VAL A 468 11.62 -21.13 -11.34
N ALA A 469 12.91 -21.18 -11.65
CA ALA A 469 14.00 -20.98 -10.67
C ALA A 469 15.23 -20.26 -11.25
N GLY A 470 15.28 -18.93 -11.15
CA GLY A 470 16.37 -18.15 -11.74
C GLY A 470 16.35 -16.66 -11.40
N GLN A 471 17.37 -15.94 -11.88
CA GLN A 471 17.46 -14.49 -11.74
C GLN A 471 16.58 -13.85 -12.81
N LEU A 472 15.42 -13.30 -12.42
CA LEU A 472 14.52 -12.55 -13.30
C LEU A 472 14.93 -11.07 -13.31
N SER A 473 14.96 -10.47 -14.50
CA SER A 473 14.98 -9.03 -14.72
C SER A 473 13.85 -8.65 -15.67
N LEU A 474 13.03 -7.67 -15.30
CA LEU A 474 11.91 -7.18 -16.11
C LEU A 474 11.91 -5.66 -16.08
N LYS A 475 11.71 -5.01 -17.24
CA LYS A 475 11.74 -3.54 -17.37
C LYS A 475 10.97 -3.05 -18.61
N GLY A 476 10.42 -1.84 -18.54
CA GLY A 476 9.76 -1.20 -19.69
C GLY A 476 8.32 -1.68 -19.93
N GLY A 477 7.75 -1.43 -21.11
CA GLY A 477 6.36 -1.85 -21.44
C GLY A 477 5.24 -1.07 -20.73
N GLY A 478 5.60 -0.08 -19.91
CA GLY A 478 4.73 0.55 -18.91
C GLY A 478 4.78 -0.12 -17.53
N LEU A 479 5.74 -1.01 -17.29
CA LEU A 479 6.01 -1.64 -16.00
C LEU A 479 7.26 -1.05 -15.33
N PRO A 480 7.32 -1.07 -13.99
CA PRO A 480 8.53 -0.76 -13.22
C PRO A 480 9.66 -1.73 -13.59
N ALA A 481 10.90 -1.31 -13.36
CA ALA A 481 12.00 -2.26 -13.28
C ALA A 481 11.83 -3.14 -12.04
N LEU A 482 11.91 -4.47 -12.25
CA LEU A 482 11.87 -5.53 -11.26
C LEU A 482 13.10 -6.42 -11.47
N THR A 483 13.86 -6.72 -10.42
CA THR A 483 14.89 -7.78 -10.42
C THR A 483 14.71 -8.67 -9.20
N ALA A 484 14.81 -9.99 -9.35
CA ALA A 484 14.71 -10.93 -8.22
C ALA A 484 15.34 -12.29 -8.57
N ASP A 485 16.02 -12.91 -7.61
CA ASP A 485 16.36 -14.33 -7.66
C ASP A 485 15.15 -15.12 -7.17
N LEU A 486 14.34 -15.68 -8.09
CA LEU A 486 13.07 -16.31 -7.75
C LEU A 486 13.10 -17.84 -7.85
N GLN A 487 12.27 -18.49 -7.04
CA GLN A 487 11.91 -19.90 -7.12
C GLN A 487 10.40 -20.05 -6.93
N VAL A 488 9.71 -20.43 -7.99
CA VAL A 488 8.25 -20.60 -8.06
C VAL A 488 7.97 -22.09 -8.26
N GLN A 489 6.99 -22.63 -7.55
CA GLN A 489 6.43 -23.96 -7.76
C GLN A 489 4.91 -23.86 -7.93
N MET A 490 4.39 -24.60 -8.90
CA MET A 490 2.98 -24.65 -9.24
C MET A 490 2.56 -26.09 -9.48
N SER A 491 1.38 -26.46 -9.00
CA SER A 491 0.75 -27.77 -9.23
C SER A 491 -0.67 -27.58 -9.77
N GLU A 492 -1.48 -28.66 -9.80
CA GLU A 492 -2.89 -28.58 -10.21
C GLU A 492 -3.72 -27.57 -9.40
N MET A 493 -3.31 -27.23 -8.17
CA MET A 493 -3.97 -26.24 -7.32
C MET A 493 -3.46 -24.80 -7.51
N GLY A 494 -2.61 -24.55 -8.51
CA GLY A 494 -1.94 -23.28 -8.78
C GLY A 494 -0.65 -23.11 -7.97
N LEU A 495 -0.32 -21.87 -7.60
CA LEU A 495 0.91 -21.53 -6.86
C LEU A 495 0.97 -22.25 -5.51
N SER A 496 1.97 -23.11 -5.32
CA SER A 496 2.24 -23.83 -4.06
C SER A 496 3.35 -23.17 -3.24
N HIS A 497 4.40 -22.68 -3.90
CA HIS A 497 5.55 -22.00 -3.29
C HIS A 497 6.00 -20.84 -4.18
N PHE A 498 6.18 -19.65 -3.61
CA PHE A 498 6.90 -18.53 -4.22
C PHE A 498 7.98 -18.05 -3.25
N ASN A 499 9.24 -18.30 -3.57
CA ASN A 499 10.39 -17.74 -2.88
C ASN A 499 11.08 -16.73 -3.79
N ALA A 500 11.60 -15.64 -3.24
CA ALA A 500 12.57 -14.82 -3.93
C ALA A 500 13.56 -14.14 -2.96
N THR A 501 14.80 -13.99 -3.40
CA THR A 501 15.85 -13.19 -2.73
C THR A 501 16.25 -11.99 -3.57
N ASP A 502 16.79 -10.96 -2.90
CA ASP A 502 17.23 -9.69 -3.50
C ASP A 502 16.21 -9.05 -4.47
N LEU A 503 14.92 -9.16 -4.14
CA LEU A 503 13.81 -8.61 -4.91
C LEU A 503 13.80 -7.09 -4.81
N LYS A 504 14.08 -6.42 -5.93
CA LYS A 504 14.03 -4.97 -6.07
C LYS A 504 12.96 -4.57 -7.07
N LEU A 505 11.96 -3.86 -6.58
CA LEU A 505 10.87 -3.26 -7.35
C LEU A 505 11.01 -1.74 -7.28
N SER A 506 11.36 -1.14 -8.42
CA SER A 506 11.34 0.32 -8.58
C SER A 506 9.92 0.89 -8.52
N SER A 507 9.81 2.20 -8.29
CA SER A 507 8.54 2.90 -8.06
C SER A 507 7.47 2.61 -9.14
N TRP A 508 6.41 1.92 -8.75
CA TRP A 508 5.30 1.51 -9.61
C TRP A 508 4.03 2.28 -9.28
N SER A 509 3.71 3.28 -10.11
CA SER A 509 2.51 4.11 -9.94
C SER A 509 1.32 3.57 -10.73
N ALA A 510 0.22 3.24 -10.05
CA ALA A 510 -1.06 2.89 -10.66
C ALA A 510 -2.23 3.33 -9.75
N GLY A 511 -3.34 3.78 -10.33
CA GLY A 511 -4.55 4.14 -9.57
C GLY A 511 -4.36 5.23 -8.49
N GLY A 512 -3.41 6.15 -8.68
CA GLY A 512 -3.08 7.18 -7.68
C GLY A 512 -2.26 6.68 -6.49
N ARG A 513 -1.71 5.46 -6.56
CA ARG A 513 -0.82 4.85 -5.56
C ARG A 513 0.51 4.47 -6.18
N THR A 514 1.61 4.63 -5.44
CA THR A 514 2.95 4.19 -5.86
C THR A 514 3.48 3.14 -4.90
N LEU A 515 3.98 2.02 -5.43
CA LEU A 515 4.59 0.93 -4.66
C LEU A 515 6.07 0.80 -4.99
N SER A 516 6.88 0.38 -4.03
CA SER A 516 8.28 -0.01 -4.24
C SER A 516 8.70 -1.06 -3.23
N ALA A 517 9.75 -1.84 -3.53
CA ALA A 517 10.26 -2.86 -2.63
C ALA A 517 11.78 -3.07 -2.81
N ASP A 518 12.46 -3.34 -1.70
CA ASP A 518 13.86 -3.77 -1.63
C ASP A 518 13.92 -4.87 -0.56
N LEU A 519 13.59 -6.10 -0.98
CA LEU A 519 13.40 -7.26 -0.11
C LEU A 519 14.60 -8.20 -0.21
N LYS A 520 15.19 -8.52 0.93
CA LYS A 520 16.27 -9.52 1.02
C LYS A 520 15.74 -10.93 0.81
N ARG A 521 14.53 -11.21 1.31
CA ARG A 521 13.81 -12.48 1.17
C ARG A 521 12.31 -12.21 1.16
N ILE A 522 11.59 -12.95 0.32
CA ILE A 522 10.16 -13.19 0.40
C ILE A 522 9.93 -14.69 0.19
N ASP A 523 9.06 -15.31 0.98
CA ASP A 523 8.87 -16.76 1.03
C ASP A 523 7.40 -17.09 1.36
N TYR A 524 6.59 -17.22 0.32
CA TYR A 524 5.18 -17.59 0.35
C TYR A 524 5.02 -19.09 0.16
N GLN A 525 4.27 -19.75 1.03
CA GLN A 525 3.92 -21.16 0.94
C GLN A 525 2.42 -21.34 1.14
N ARG A 526 1.77 -22.12 0.27
CA ARG A 526 0.39 -22.56 0.47
C ARG A 526 0.37 -23.72 1.45
N VAL A 527 -0.38 -23.55 2.54
CA VAL A 527 -0.51 -24.57 3.61
C VAL A 527 -1.78 -25.42 3.42
N GLY A 528 -2.81 -24.85 2.80
CA GLY A 528 -4.11 -25.50 2.58
C GLY A 528 -5.00 -24.73 1.61
N GLU A 529 -6.27 -25.13 1.52
CA GLU A 529 -7.27 -24.45 0.68
C GLU A 529 -7.62 -23.09 1.28
N GLY A 530 -7.13 -22.00 0.66
CA GLY A 530 -7.24 -20.64 1.19
C GLY A 530 -6.28 -20.33 2.34
N GLU A 531 -5.40 -21.26 2.72
CA GLU A 531 -4.47 -21.11 3.84
C GLU A 531 -3.03 -20.91 3.34
N MET A 532 -2.33 -19.93 3.90
CA MET A 532 -0.99 -19.52 3.47
C MET A 532 -0.08 -19.11 4.62
N ALA A 533 1.22 -19.26 4.42
CA ALA A 533 2.29 -18.62 5.17
C ALA A 533 3.12 -17.73 4.22
N LEU A 534 3.62 -16.61 4.72
CA LEU A 534 4.45 -15.65 4.01
C LEU A 534 5.47 -15.07 5.00
N GLU A 535 6.74 -15.36 4.80
CA GLU A 535 7.85 -14.66 5.45
C GLU A 535 8.41 -13.60 4.49
N THR A 536 8.67 -12.40 4.95
CA THR A 536 9.34 -11.37 4.13
C THR A 536 10.27 -10.51 4.97
N SER A 537 11.41 -10.09 4.41
CA SER A 537 12.38 -9.21 5.07
C SER A 537 12.95 -8.18 4.11
N GLY A 538 13.10 -6.93 4.58
CA GLY A 538 13.62 -5.82 3.79
C GLY A 538 12.80 -4.56 3.99
N LYS A 539 12.60 -3.80 2.90
CA LYS A 539 11.88 -2.52 2.88
C LYS A 539 10.75 -2.55 1.85
N ILE A 540 9.54 -2.15 2.26
CA ILE A 540 8.38 -1.93 1.38
C ILE A 540 8.05 -0.45 1.41
N GLY A 541 7.86 0.18 0.25
CA GLY A 541 7.48 1.58 0.09
C GLY A 541 6.09 1.75 -0.51
N VAL A 542 5.32 2.71 0.01
CA VAL A 542 3.97 3.08 -0.43
C VAL A 542 3.82 4.60 -0.42
N ALA A 543 3.17 5.16 -1.43
CA ALA A 543 2.71 6.55 -1.48
C ALA A 543 1.34 6.66 -2.16
N GLY A 544 0.64 7.77 -1.95
CA GLY A 544 -0.74 8.01 -2.39
C GLY A 544 -1.79 7.58 -1.37
N ASN A 545 -3.07 7.62 -1.78
CA ASN A 545 -4.17 7.43 -0.83
C ASN A 545 -4.36 5.96 -0.38
N VAL A 546 -4.10 5.67 0.89
CA VAL A 546 -4.37 4.38 1.54
C VAL A 546 -5.47 4.58 2.58
N SER A 547 -6.66 4.02 2.31
CA SER A 547 -7.81 4.02 3.23
C SER A 547 -8.19 5.40 3.79
N GLY A 548 -8.13 6.44 2.95
CA GLY A 548 -8.47 7.82 3.33
C GLY A 548 -7.32 8.64 3.92
N PHE A 549 -6.15 8.02 4.15
CA PHE A 549 -4.90 8.71 4.46
C PHE A 549 -4.12 8.92 3.17
N ASP A 550 -3.71 10.15 2.89
CA ASP A 550 -2.87 10.48 1.75
C ASP A 550 -1.40 10.44 2.19
N LEU A 551 -0.69 9.38 1.81
CA LEU A 551 0.70 9.15 2.21
C LEU A 551 1.64 9.82 1.19
N ASP A 552 2.54 10.68 1.65
CA ASP A 552 3.78 10.92 0.92
C ASP A 552 4.65 9.65 0.97
N SER A 553 5.82 9.67 0.33
CA SER A 553 6.77 8.55 0.31
C SER A 553 6.98 7.96 1.72
N SER A 554 6.36 6.82 1.97
CA SER A 554 6.35 6.14 3.27
C SER A 554 6.83 4.72 3.11
N SER A 555 7.55 4.21 4.08
CA SER A 555 8.17 2.90 3.97
C SER A 555 8.29 2.17 5.31
N LEU A 556 8.04 0.87 5.26
CA LEU A 556 8.12 -0.05 6.38
C LEU A 556 9.33 -0.96 6.16
N SER A 557 10.23 -1.02 7.13
CA SER A 557 11.45 -1.83 7.08
C SER A 557 11.50 -2.82 8.25
N GLY A 558 11.82 -4.09 7.98
CA GLY A 558 11.92 -5.13 9.00
C GLY A 558 11.70 -6.53 8.44
N GLN A 559 11.32 -7.48 9.29
CA GLN A 559 10.98 -8.86 8.93
C GLN A 559 9.58 -9.20 9.43
N LEU A 560 8.68 -9.57 8.52
CA LEU A 560 7.29 -9.90 8.79
C LEU A 560 7.05 -11.39 8.58
N LEU A 561 6.27 -11.97 9.49
CA LEU A 561 5.67 -13.28 9.38
C LEU A 561 4.16 -13.08 9.24
N VAL A 562 3.61 -13.47 8.10
CA VAL A 562 2.19 -13.36 7.78
C VAL A 562 1.65 -14.76 7.57
N SER A 563 0.53 -15.10 8.18
CA SER A 563 -0.22 -16.31 7.84
C SER A 563 -1.70 -16.00 7.71
N SER A 564 -2.40 -16.76 6.88
CA SER A 564 -3.86 -16.73 6.79
C SER A 564 -4.36 -18.16 6.91
N ASP A 565 -5.35 -18.36 7.78
CA ASP A 565 -6.07 -19.62 7.97
C ASP A 565 -7.58 -19.36 8.03
N LYS A 566 -8.39 -20.38 8.37
CA LYS A 566 -9.85 -20.24 8.53
C LYS A 566 -10.29 -19.31 9.68
N ALA A 567 -9.44 -19.03 10.66
CA ALA A 567 -9.68 -18.02 11.69
C ALA A 567 -9.28 -16.62 11.21
N GLY A 568 -8.39 -16.50 10.23
CA GLY A 568 -8.12 -15.29 9.47
C GLY A 568 -6.65 -14.93 9.41
N TRP A 569 -6.36 -13.63 9.28
CA TRP A 569 -4.98 -13.14 9.17
C TRP A 569 -4.27 -13.09 10.52
N ARG A 570 -3.01 -13.51 10.50
CA ARG A 570 -2.00 -13.26 11.53
C ARG A 570 -0.86 -12.48 10.89
N ILE A 571 -0.39 -11.43 11.54
CA ILE A 571 0.81 -10.69 11.15
C ILE A 571 1.67 -10.51 12.39
N SER A 572 2.92 -10.94 12.35
CA SER A 572 3.88 -10.83 13.47
C SER A 572 5.30 -10.57 12.99
N THR A 573 6.23 -10.44 13.93
CA THR A 573 7.67 -10.32 13.68
C THR A 573 8.41 -11.42 14.46
N PRO A 574 9.55 -11.93 13.95
CA PRO A 574 10.39 -12.84 14.73
C PRO A 574 10.83 -12.19 16.04
N ASP A 575 10.80 -12.97 17.12
CA ASP A 575 11.16 -12.56 18.49
C ASP A 575 10.47 -11.28 19.00
N ARG A 576 9.33 -10.90 18.39
CA ARG A 576 8.62 -9.63 18.62
C ARG A 576 9.47 -8.38 18.35
N SER A 577 10.41 -8.48 17.41
CA SER A 577 11.20 -7.36 16.95
C SER A 577 10.33 -6.21 16.42
N CYS A 578 10.78 -4.97 16.59
CA CYS A 578 10.07 -3.81 16.08
C CYS A 578 10.42 -3.56 14.61
N LEU A 579 9.43 -3.15 13.82
CA LEU A 579 9.61 -2.65 12.47
C LEU A 579 10.05 -1.18 12.53
N SER A 580 10.60 -0.63 11.45
CA SER A 580 10.85 0.81 11.32
C SER A 580 9.92 1.40 10.26
N LEU A 581 9.08 2.34 10.66
CA LEU A 581 8.30 3.19 9.75
C LEU A 581 9.06 4.50 9.54
N ASP A 582 9.30 4.82 8.27
CA ASP A 582 9.86 6.09 7.80
C ASP A 582 8.86 6.71 6.83
N SER A 583 8.33 7.89 7.14
CA SER A 583 7.38 8.61 6.31
C SER A 583 7.90 10.02 6.04
N GLN A 584 7.80 10.46 4.78
CA GLN A 584 8.09 11.85 4.41
C GLN A 584 6.90 12.79 4.69
N GLY A 585 5.71 12.24 4.97
CA GLY A 585 4.50 12.99 5.26
C GLY A 585 3.22 12.15 5.17
N LEU A 586 2.18 12.59 5.88
CA LEU A 586 0.85 11.97 5.92
C LEU A 586 -0.20 13.08 6.03
N ARG A 587 -1.21 13.08 5.16
CA ARG A 587 -2.32 14.03 5.20
C ARG A 587 -3.67 13.34 5.38
N PHE A 588 -4.49 13.90 6.26
CA PHE A 588 -5.89 13.50 6.47
C PHE A 588 -6.76 14.76 6.66
N GLY A 589 -7.73 14.96 5.77
CA GLY A 589 -8.50 16.21 5.72
C GLY A 589 -7.60 17.44 5.49
N SER A 590 -7.71 18.43 6.38
CA SER A 590 -6.88 19.64 6.44
C SER A 590 -5.66 19.52 7.36
N VAL A 591 -5.38 18.34 7.93
CA VAL A 591 -4.23 18.09 8.80
C VAL A 591 -3.16 17.38 7.99
N SER A 592 -1.94 17.92 8.01
CA SER A 592 -0.75 17.30 7.44
C SER A 592 0.30 17.10 8.52
N LEU A 593 0.77 15.88 8.64
CA LEU A 593 1.97 15.51 9.37
C LEU A 593 3.15 15.57 8.39
N GLY A 594 4.24 16.23 8.78
CA GLY A 594 5.50 16.23 8.04
C GLY A 594 6.28 14.93 8.25
N ALA A 595 7.55 14.93 7.82
CA ALA A 595 8.39 13.73 7.90
C ALA A 595 8.61 13.25 9.34
N PHE A 596 8.51 11.94 9.55
CA PHE A 596 8.80 11.28 10.83
C PHE A 596 9.37 9.87 10.63
N ARG A 597 10.11 9.39 11.64
CA ARG A 597 10.58 8.00 11.72
C ARG A 597 10.29 7.46 13.12
N THR A 598 9.72 6.27 13.19
CA THR A 598 9.32 5.63 14.46
C THR A 598 9.51 4.11 14.39
N PRO A 599 9.94 3.44 15.48
CA PRO A 599 9.82 2.00 15.59
C PRO A 599 8.35 1.62 15.80
N ILE A 600 7.85 0.61 15.08
CA ILE A 600 6.53 0.02 15.36
C ILE A 600 6.75 -1.34 15.99
N CYS A 601 6.50 -1.45 17.29
CA CYS A 601 6.60 -2.68 18.06
C CYS A 601 5.20 -3.29 18.27
N PRO A 602 5.00 -4.61 18.15
CA PRO A 602 3.70 -5.23 18.46
C PRO A 602 3.39 -5.06 19.96
N GLU A 603 2.13 -4.75 20.30
CA GLU A 603 1.73 -4.66 21.71
C GLU A 603 1.69 -6.05 22.38
N GLY A 604 1.19 -7.04 21.63
CA GLY A 604 1.03 -8.43 22.05
C GLY A 604 2.12 -9.37 21.53
N LYS A 605 1.70 -10.53 20.98
CA LYS A 605 2.59 -11.44 20.23
C LYS A 605 2.63 -11.11 18.73
N ASP A 606 1.59 -10.47 18.24
CA ASP A 606 1.28 -10.29 16.83
C ASP A 606 0.77 -8.85 16.62
N PHE A 607 1.04 -8.26 15.46
CA PHE A 607 0.43 -7.00 15.00
C PHE A 607 -1.05 -7.20 14.66
N ILE A 608 -1.39 -8.32 14.01
CA ILE A 608 -2.77 -8.75 13.75
C ILE A 608 -2.92 -10.19 14.23
N SER A 609 -4.00 -10.47 14.95
CA SER A 609 -4.32 -11.81 15.47
C SER A 609 -5.49 -12.46 14.71
N PRO A 610 -5.49 -13.80 14.51
CA PRO A 610 -6.63 -14.49 13.90
C PRO A 610 -7.95 -14.18 14.62
N GLY A 611 -9.02 -14.04 13.85
CA GLY A 611 -10.37 -13.71 14.33
C GLY A 611 -10.64 -12.23 14.59
N ALA A 612 -9.63 -11.36 14.61
CA ALA A 612 -9.79 -9.93 14.93
C ALA A 612 -10.26 -9.05 13.75
N GLY A 613 -10.39 -9.62 12.54
CA GLY A 613 -10.45 -8.84 11.31
C GLY A 613 -9.08 -8.21 10.98
N PHE A 614 -9.05 -7.20 10.10
CA PHE A 614 -7.81 -6.46 9.84
C PHE A 614 -7.61 -5.37 10.91
N ALA A 615 -7.35 -5.79 12.14
CA ALA A 615 -7.19 -4.92 13.31
C ALA A 615 -5.96 -5.31 14.13
N GLY A 616 -5.37 -4.32 14.83
CA GLY A 616 -4.11 -4.50 15.54
C GLY A 616 -3.79 -3.40 16.54
N ALA A 617 -2.75 -3.64 17.36
CA ALA A 617 -2.26 -2.72 18.39
C ALA A 617 -0.72 -2.71 18.44
N THR A 618 -0.12 -1.52 18.48
CA THR A 618 1.34 -1.30 18.46
C THR A 618 1.81 -0.19 19.39
N LYS A 619 3.08 -0.26 19.77
CA LYS A 619 3.79 0.79 20.49
C LYS A 619 4.76 1.48 19.54
N LEU A 620 4.68 2.81 19.50
CA LEU A 620 5.57 3.69 18.74
C LEU A 620 6.71 4.27 19.59
N GLY A 621 6.55 4.26 20.91
CA GLY A 621 7.48 4.90 21.84
C GLY A 621 7.37 6.43 21.78
N ASP A 622 8.48 7.12 22.00
CA ASP A 622 8.51 8.58 21.90
C ASP A 622 8.55 9.02 20.44
N LEU A 623 7.67 9.97 20.08
CA LEU A 623 7.45 10.40 18.71
C LEU A 623 7.31 11.92 18.65
N VAL A 624 8.08 12.56 17.77
CA VAL A 624 7.93 14.00 17.46
C VAL A 624 7.63 14.13 15.97
N VAL A 625 6.56 14.86 15.64
CA VAL A 625 6.07 15.02 14.27
C VAL A 625 5.80 16.50 14.00
N PRO A 626 6.35 17.09 12.92
CA PRO A 626 5.90 18.38 12.43
C PRO A 626 4.42 18.28 12.05
N VAL A 627 3.58 19.20 12.50
CA VAL A 627 2.15 19.23 12.18
C VAL A 627 1.78 20.57 11.58
N ALA A 628 1.00 20.54 10.51
CA ALA A 628 0.39 21.74 9.95
C ALA A 628 -1.13 21.53 9.78
N PHE A 629 -1.84 22.61 10.10
CA PHE A 629 -3.25 22.83 9.86
C PHE A 629 -3.37 23.91 8.77
N SER A 630 -4.57 24.15 8.24
CA SER A 630 -4.81 24.98 7.03
C SER A 630 -4.09 26.34 6.94
N SER A 631 -3.73 26.96 8.07
CA SER A 631 -2.97 28.22 8.14
C SER A 631 -1.82 28.23 9.16
N ASN A 632 -1.68 27.19 9.99
CA ASN A 632 -0.83 27.20 11.19
C ASN A 632 0.10 25.98 11.17
N ALA A 633 1.36 26.17 11.56
CA ALA A 633 2.37 25.12 11.62
C ALA A 633 2.93 24.98 13.04
N GLY A 634 3.44 23.80 13.36
CA GLY A 634 3.92 23.47 14.69
C GLY A 634 4.53 22.09 14.78
N THR A 635 4.67 21.61 16.01
CA THR A 635 5.14 20.26 16.32
C THR A 635 4.24 19.62 17.36
N VAL A 636 3.91 18.36 17.16
CA VAL A 636 3.31 17.51 18.19
C VAL A 636 4.35 16.49 18.65
N SER A 637 4.53 16.37 19.96
CA SER A 637 5.34 15.33 20.58
C SER A 637 4.48 14.45 21.48
N PHE A 638 4.76 13.15 21.47
CA PHE A 638 4.07 12.13 22.25
C PHE A 638 5.11 11.32 23.05
N THR A 639 4.82 11.03 24.31
CA THR A 639 5.63 10.12 25.14
C THR A 639 4.95 8.75 25.25
N ASN A 640 5.71 7.67 25.00
CA ASN A 640 5.19 6.30 25.02
C ASN A 640 3.88 6.11 24.20
N ALA A 641 3.85 6.64 22.98
CA ALA A 641 2.69 6.53 22.11
C ALA A 641 2.40 5.07 21.74
N GLN A 642 1.11 4.71 21.75
CA GLN A 642 0.58 3.41 21.35
C GLN A 642 -0.61 3.66 20.42
N ILE A 643 -0.77 2.82 19.39
CA ILE A 643 -1.81 2.96 18.37
C ILE A 643 -2.52 1.62 18.18
N ASP A 644 -3.84 1.65 18.29
CA ASP A 644 -4.75 0.61 17.82
C ASP A 644 -5.35 1.04 16.48
N TRP A 645 -5.49 0.11 15.55
CA TRP A 645 -6.13 0.38 14.27
C TRP A 645 -7.13 -0.72 13.89
N THR A 646 -8.15 -0.33 13.12
CA THR A 646 -9.02 -1.27 12.40
C THR A 646 -9.10 -0.83 10.94
N GLY A 647 -9.11 -1.79 10.02
CA GLY A 647 -9.18 -1.56 8.58
C GLY A 647 -10.31 -2.36 7.91
N GLY A 648 -10.72 -1.89 6.73
CA GLY A 648 -11.84 -2.43 5.97
C GLY A 648 -12.52 -1.32 5.17
N LYS A 649 -13.86 -1.32 5.09
CA LYS A 649 -14.65 -0.24 4.46
C LYS A 649 -14.56 1.10 5.21
N THR A 650 -14.10 1.06 6.46
CA THR A 650 -13.80 2.20 7.33
C THR A 650 -12.44 1.93 7.95
N ALA A 651 -11.57 2.94 8.03
CA ALA A 651 -10.35 2.83 8.80
C ALA A 651 -10.48 3.68 10.07
N SER A 652 -10.21 3.08 11.22
CA SER A 652 -10.13 3.79 12.49
C SER A 652 -8.73 3.63 13.07
N VAL A 653 -8.20 4.70 13.64
CA VAL A 653 -6.92 4.74 14.34
C VAL A 653 -7.18 5.43 15.67
N SER A 654 -7.04 4.70 16.78
CA SER A 654 -7.01 5.30 18.12
C SER A 654 -5.59 5.29 18.64
N ALA A 655 -5.14 6.41 19.19
CA ALA A 655 -3.81 6.53 19.78
C ALA A 655 -3.92 6.92 21.25
N VAL A 656 -3.05 6.36 22.09
CA VAL A 656 -2.90 6.74 23.49
C VAL A 656 -1.44 7.08 23.78
N SER A 657 -1.17 8.05 24.64
CA SER A 657 0.18 8.39 25.08
C SER A 657 0.18 8.87 26.54
N ASP A 658 1.30 8.67 27.24
CA ASP A 658 1.43 9.07 28.65
C ASP A 658 1.34 10.60 28.79
N SER A 659 1.90 11.32 27.81
CA SER A 659 1.70 12.75 27.62
C SER A 659 1.77 13.14 26.15
N VAL A 660 1.27 14.34 25.85
CA VAL A 660 1.38 15.00 24.55
C VAL A 660 1.70 16.49 24.77
N SER A 661 2.57 17.04 23.93
CA SER A 661 2.80 18.49 23.83
C SER A 661 2.56 18.93 22.40
N LEU A 662 1.63 19.86 22.20
CA LEU A 662 1.32 20.48 20.91
C LEU A 662 1.75 21.94 20.95
N ALA A 663 2.83 22.27 20.26
CA ALA A 663 3.31 23.64 20.10
C ALA A 663 2.95 24.16 18.71
N LEU A 664 2.21 25.27 18.63
CA LEU A 664 1.75 25.92 17.41
C LEU A 664 2.27 27.35 17.31
N GLY A 665 2.76 27.73 16.13
CA GLY A 665 2.92 29.12 15.71
C GLY A 665 1.65 29.60 14.98
N ILE A 666 1.13 30.74 15.39
CA ILE A 666 -0.07 31.37 14.82
C ILE A 666 0.27 32.86 14.58
N GLY A 667 0.71 33.19 13.36
CA GLY A 667 1.32 34.49 13.08
C GLY A 667 2.63 34.68 13.85
N GLU A 668 2.78 35.83 14.52
CA GLU A 668 3.90 36.10 15.45
C GLU A 668 3.67 35.50 16.85
N GLU A 669 2.48 34.94 17.11
CA GLU A 669 2.07 34.47 18.43
C GLU A 669 2.18 32.94 18.57
N THR A 670 2.19 32.46 19.81
CA THR A 670 2.41 31.04 20.15
C THR A 670 1.30 30.48 21.03
N LEU A 671 1.00 29.20 20.84
CA LEU A 671 0.12 28.39 21.69
C LEU A 671 0.79 27.03 21.95
N SER A 672 0.94 26.66 23.22
CA SER A 672 1.33 25.31 23.64
C SER A 672 0.19 24.67 24.43
N ILE A 673 -0.12 23.41 24.11
CA ILE A 673 -1.07 22.57 24.85
C ILE A 673 -0.31 21.33 25.34
N ASP A 674 -0.08 21.29 26.65
CA ASP A 674 0.73 20.27 27.31
C ASP A 674 -0.17 19.42 28.21
N GLY A 675 -0.48 18.18 27.81
CA GLY A 675 -1.50 17.34 28.45
C GLY A 675 -1.02 15.93 28.82
N ASP A 676 -1.51 15.40 29.95
CA ASP A 676 -1.34 13.98 30.32
C ASP A 676 -2.39 13.06 29.69
N ARG A 677 -2.07 11.76 29.61
CA ARG A 677 -2.99 10.65 29.29
C ARG A 677 -3.86 10.89 28.04
N LEU A 678 -3.21 11.22 26.92
CA LEU A 678 -3.90 11.41 25.65
C LEU A 678 -4.71 10.16 25.28
N ARG A 679 -5.94 10.38 24.81
CA ARG A 679 -6.70 9.44 23.98
C ARG A 679 -7.18 10.17 22.73
N LEU A 680 -6.53 9.90 21.60
CA LEU A 680 -6.87 10.40 20.27
C LEU A 680 -7.69 9.33 19.52
N GLY A 681 -8.68 9.75 18.75
CA GLY A 681 -9.42 8.92 17.81
C GLY A 681 -9.50 9.60 16.45
N ILE A 682 -9.12 8.88 15.39
CA ILE A 682 -9.25 9.29 13.99
C ILE A 682 -10.07 8.22 13.28
N ALA A 683 -11.13 8.60 12.56
CA ALA A 683 -11.91 7.65 11.77
C ALA A 683 -12.19 8.20 10.35
N THR A 684 -11.68 7.50 9.34
CA THR A 684 -11.92 7.80 7.92
C THR A 684 -13.01 6.89 7.37
N ARG A 685 -13.83 7.45 6.48
CA ARG A 685 -14.84 6.72 5.71
C ARG A 685 -14.86 7.25 4.29
N LEU A 686 -15.11 6.38 3.32
CA LEU A 686 -15.20 6.79 1.91
C LEU A 686 -16.28 7.88 1.76
N ASN A 687 -15.95 8.97 1.06
CA ASN A 687 -16.83 10.11 0.80
C ASN A 687 -17.35 10.86 2.06
N ALA A 688 -16.61 10.81 3.18
CA ALA A 688 -16.92 11.61 4.38
C ALA A 688 -15.67 12.29 4.95
N ALA A 689 -15.84 13.46 5.57
CA ALA A 689 -14.78 14.13 6.33
C ALA A 689 -14.28 13.22 7.48
N PRO A 690 -12.97 13.00 7.64
CA PRO A 690 -12.42 12.28 8.79
C PRO A 690 -12.93 12.85 10.12
N ALA A 691 -13.44 11.95 10.97
CA ALA A 691 -13.81 12.30 12.34
C ALA A 691 -12.56 12.31 13.22
N LEU A 692 -12.54 13.24 14.17
CA LEU A 692 -11.45 13.48 15.11
C LEU A 692 -12.02 13.59 16.53
N SER A 693 -11.41 12.89 17.48
CA SER A 693 -11.66 13.10 18.90
C SER A 693 -10.35 13.09 19.67
N ALA A 694 -10.25 13.91 20.72
CA ALA A 694 -9.13 13.90 21.65
C ALA A 694 -9.66 14.05 23.08
N ARG A 695 -9.04 13.35 24.02
CA ARG A 695 -9.21 13.56 25.46
C ARG A 695 -7.83 13.64 26.11
N LEU A 696 -7.64 14.63 26.96
CA LEU A 696 -6.45 14.85 27.78
C LEU A 696 -6.89 14.91 29.24
N GLY A 697 -6.05 14.46 30.16
CA GLY A 697 -6.25 14.70 31.59
C GLY A 697 -5.71 16.07 32.02
N ALA A 698 -4.76 16.09 32.96
CA ALA A 698 -4.20 17.34 33.43
C ALA A 698 -3.49 18.05 32.27
N THR A 699 -3.99 19.23 31.91
CA THR A 699 -3.60 19.97 30.71
C THR A 699 -3.18 21.39 31.10
N LYS A 700 -2.11 21.91 30.50
CA LYS A 700 -1.69 23.31 30.62
C LYS A 700 -1.77 23.99 29.25
N PHE A 701 -2.25 25.23 29.25
CA PHE A 701 -2.30 26.08 28.07
C PHE A 701 -1.29 27.22 28.29
N ASN A 702 -0.26 27.26 27.45
CA ASN A 702 0.85 28.21 27.54
C ASN A 702 1.04 28.92 26.18
N GLY A 703 2.01 29.84 26.12
CA GLY A 703 2.30 30.63 24.93
C GLY A 703 1.73 32.04 25.01
N THR A 704 2.13 32.90 24.07
CA THR A 704 1.82 34.34 24.11
C THR A 704 0.33 34.66 23.90
N LEU A 705 -0.44 33.74 23.28
CA LEU A 705 -1.90 33.85 23.17
C LEU A 705 -2.66 33.60 24.49
N VAL A 706 -2.00 33.14 25.54
CA VAL A 706 -2.63 32.81 26.84
C VAL A 706 -2.12 33.81 27.90
N PRO A 707 -2.79 34.96 28.12
CA PRO A 707 -2.32 36.03 29.00
C PRO A 707 -2.56 35.73 30.51
N ALA A 708 -2.50 34.46 30.89
CA ALA A 708 -2.73 33.94 32.22
C ALA A 708 -2.11 32.53 32.36
N ASN A 709 -1.82 32.10 33.58
CA ASN A 709 -1.49 30.71 33.85
C ASN A 709 -2.80 29.89 33.85
N VAL A 710 -3.05 29.14 32.76
CA VAL A 710 -4.28 28.36 32.58
C VAL A 710 -3.98 26.85 32.57
N SER A 711 -4.70 26.10 33.41
CA SER A 711 -4.66 24.64 33.43
C SER A 711 -6.06 24.04 33.54
N SER A 712 -6.28 22.85 33.02
CA SER A 712 -7.53 22.07 33.17
C SER A 712 -7.24 20.68 33.71
N SER A 713 -8.24 20.05 34.35
CA SER A 713 -8.14 18.67 34.85
C SER A 713 -8.58 17.59 33.85
N ASP A 714 -9.41 17.97 32.86
CA ASP A 714 -9.85 17.13 31.75
C ASP A 714 -10.19 18.06 30.57
N PHE A 715 -9.60 17.80 29.40
CA PHE A 715 -9.89 18.52 28.16
C PHE A 715 -10.37 17.54 27.10
N ARG A 716 -11.45 17.90 26.39
CA ARG A 716 -12.05 17.08 25.34
C ARG A 716 -12.20 17.90 24.06
N PHE A 717 -11.99 17.24 22.93
CA PHE A 717 -12.30 17.73 21.59
C PHE A 717 -13.05 16.63 20.85
N GLU A 718 -14.15 16.95 20.17
CA GLU A 718 -14.85 16.06 19.24
C GLU A 718 -15.28 16.84 17.99
N GLY A 719 -14.95 16.32 16.80
CA GLY A 719 -15.15 17.05 15.56
C GLY A 719 -14.79 16.27 14.29
N THR A 720 -14.54 17.03 13.23
CA THR A 720 -14.18 16.55 11.89
C THR A 720 -13.13 17.47 11.25
N THR A 721 -12.39 16.96 10.29
CA THR A 721 -11.49 17.75 9.43
C THR A 721 -11.85 17.54 7.96
N GLY A 722 -11.96 18.62 7.19
CA GLY A 722 -12.25 18.60 5.76
C GLY A 722 -11.59 19.78 5.05
N GLU A 723 -11.92 20.04 3.79
CA GLU A 723 -11.30 21.13 3.02
C GLU A 723 -11.49 22.52 3.68
N GLY A 724 -12.61 22.72 4.39
CA GLY A 724 -12.89 23.93 5.17
C GLY A 724 -12.16 24.04 6.53
N GLY A 725 -11.19 23.17 6.80
CA GLY A 725 -10.46 23.14 8.07
C GLY A 725 -11.02 22.15 9.10
N VAL A 726 -10.71 22.42 10.37
CA VAL A 726 -11.21 21.64 11.52
C VAL A 726 -12.53 22.24 12.01
N LYS A 727 -13.52 21.39 12.29
CA LYS A 727 -14.80 21.78 12.89
C LYS A 727 -15.18 20.83 14.01
N GLY A 728 -15.43 21.34 15.21
CA GLY A 728 -15.75 20.53 16.39
C GLY A 728 -16.19 21.32 17.61
N SER A 729 -16.58 20.60 18.64
CA SER A 729 -16.81 21.10 20.00
C SER A 729 -15.64 20.72 20.91
N MET A 730 -15.37 21.56 21.90
CA MET A 730 -14.38 21.36 22.95
C MET A 730 -15.04 21.57 24.31
N SER A 731 -14.61 20.85 25.32
CA SER A 731 -14.96 21.10 26.72
C SER A 731 -13.73 21.01 27.60
N ALA A 732 -13.64 21.84 28.62
CA ALA A 732 -12.57 21.82 29.61
C ALA A 732 -13.15 21.88 31.03
N ASP A 733 -12.96 20.82 31.81
CA ASP A 733 -13.52 20.67 33.16
C ASP A 733 -12.46 20.99 34.22
N GLY A 734 -12.86 21.69 35.29
CA GLY A 734 -11.94 22.05 36.37
C GLY A 734 -10.79 22.95 35.91
N VAL A 735 -11.08 23.90 35.00
CA VAL A 735 -10.12 24.92 34.57
C VAL A 735 -9.74 25.77 35.77
N ILE A 736 -8.46 26.10 35.92
CA ILE A 736 -7.91 27.03 36.89
C ILE A 736 -7.20 28.13 36.11
N ILE A 737 -7.58 29.38 36.36
CA ILE A 737 -7.03 30.58 35.74
C ILE A 737 -6.37 31.41 36.83
N ARG A 738 -5.06 31.64 36.72
CA ARG A 738 -4.28 32.47 37.64
C ARG A 738 -3.61 33.60 36.87
N ASP A 739 -3.47 34.77 37.49
CA ASP A 739 -2.60 35.80 36.94
C ASP A 739 -1.17 35.25 36.77
N TYR A 740 -0.43 35.80 35.82
CA TYR A 740 0.96 35.45 35.54
C TYR A 740 1.97 36.35 36.29
N ARG A 741 1.50 37.44 36.90
CA ARG A 741 2.30 38.40 37.68
C ARG A 741 2.62 37.89 39.08
N ASP A 742 3.78 38.31 39.61
CA ASP A 742 4.19 38.05 41.01
C ASP A 742 3.24 38.69 42.05
N ASP A 743 2.61 39.81 41.69
CA ASP A 743 1.53 40.46 42.43
C ASP A 743 0.22 40.42 41.60
N PRO A 744 -0.63 39.39 41.79
CA PRO A 744 -1.82 39.14 40.98
C PRO A 744 -2.85 40.27 41.01
N LEU A 745 -3.39 40.63 39.84
CA LEU A 745 -4.50 41.57 39.74
C LEU A 745 -5.80 40.99 40.33
N TYR A 746 -5.98 39.68 40.27
CA TYR A 746 -7.18 38.97 40.73
C TYR A 746 -6.83 37.67 41.45
N GLN A 747 -7.73 37.23 42.33
CA GLN A 747 -7.63 35.94 43.02
C GLN A 747 -7.89 34.79 42.04
N PRO A 748 -7.25 33.60 42.20
CA PRO A 748 -7.43 32.47 41.29
C PRO A 748 -8.89 32.12 41.02
N LEU A 749 -9.22 31.97 39.75
CA LEU A 749 -10.55 31.61 39.26
C LEU A 749 -10.59 30.16 38.82
N THR A 750 -11.75 29.54 38.92
CA THR A 750 -12.05 28.24 38.32
C THR A 750 -13.19 28.37 37.31
N ALA A 751 -13.21 27.51 36.30
CA ALA A 751 -14.24 27.49 35.29
C ALA A 751 -14.48 26.07 34.75
N ASP A 752 -15.69 25.85 34.24
CA ASP A 752 -15.99 24.77 33.31
C ASP A 752 -16.34 25.47 31.99
N LEU A 753 -15.60 25.16 30.92
CA LEU A 753 -15.64 25.93 29.66
C LEU A 753 -16.07 25.05 28.50
N ASP A 754 -17.12 25.49 27.80
CA ASP A 754 -17.54 24.93 26.52
C ASP A 754 -17.02 25.81 25.39
N ALA A 755 -16.53 25.20 24.32
CA ALA A 755 -16.08 25.91 23.13
C ALA A 755 -16.43 25.18 21.82
N THR A 756 -16.40 25.92 20.72
CA THR A 756 -16.61 25.43 19.36
C THR A 756 -15.57 26.02 18.43
N LEU A 757 -15.14 25.23 17.46
CA LEU A 757 -14.29 25.66 16.35
C LEU A 757 -15.02 25.32 15.04
N SER A 758 -15.05 26.24 14.08
CA SER A 758 -15.60 26.02 12.75
C SER A 758 -14.74 26.71 11.70
N GLY A 759 -13.68 26.04 11.26
CA GLY A 759 -12.67 26.61 10.38
C GLY A 759 -11.82 27.62 11.14
N ALA A 760 -12.02 28.92 10.87
CA ALA A 760 -11.36 30.01 11.58
C ALA A 760 -12.12 30.49 12.82
N ASP A 761 -13.45 30.26 12.88
CA ASP A 761 -14.29 30.80 13.96
C ASP A 761 -14.19 29.95 15.22
N PHE A 762 -13.55 30.49 16.26
CA PHE A 762 -13.53 29.93 17.62
C PHE A 762 -14.50 30.71 18.51
N SER A 763 -15.36 30.01 19.24
CA SER A 763 -16.24 30.60 20.26
C SER A 763 -16.17 29.78 21.55
N MET A 764 -15.95 30.42 22.69
CA MET A 764 -15.85 29.82 24.02
C MET A 764 -16.75 30.56 25.02
N SER A 765 -17.34 29.84 25.97
CA SER A 765 -18.13 30.44 27.04
C SER A 765 -18.16 29.56 28.29
N GLY A 766 -18.30 30.19 29.46
CA GLY A 766 -18.54 29.49 30.71
C GLY A 766 -18.52 30.39 31.96
N PRO A 767 -19.01 29.89 33.10
CA PRO A 767 -19.01 30.63 34.37
C PRO A 767 -17.62 30.63 35.03
N LEU A 768 -17.16 31.81 35.42
CA LEU A 768 -16.00 32.02 36.30
C LEU A 768 -16.44 31.95 37.77
N ARG A 769 -15.73 31.15 38.55
CA ARG A 769 -15.94 30.97 39.99
C ARG A 769 -14.67 31.31 40.76
N LEU A 770 -14.79 31.72 42.02
CA LEU A 770 -13.63 31.91 42.91
C LEU A 770 -13.09 30.56 43.37
N ALA A 771 -11.79 30.30 43.19
CA ALA A 771 -11.16 29.06 43.65
C ALA A 771 -11.22 28.86 45.17
N SER A 772 -11.37 29.93 45.95
CA SER A 772 -11.39 29.89 47.42
C SER A 772 -12.70 29.37 48.03
N ASN A 773 -13.82 29.44 47.32
CA ASN A 773 -15.15 29.09 47.86
C ASN A 773 -16.22 28.70 46.81
N GLY A 774 -15.89 28.66 45.52
CA GLY A 774 -16.80 28.25 44.45
C GLY A 774 -17.89 29.26 44.07
N ILE A 775 -17.90 30.47 44.65
CA ILE A 775 -18.87 31.52 44.29
C ILE A 775 -18.67 31.88 42.81
N THR A 776 -19.74 31.80 42.01
CA THR A 776 -19.73 32.25 40.61
C THR A 776 -19.75 33.77 40.56
N VAL A 777 -18.71 34.37 39.99
CA VAL A 777 -18.52 35.83 39.96
C VAL A 777 -18.88 36.46 38.62
N ALA A 778 -18.71 35.73 37.52
CA ALA A 778 -19.02 36.23 36.18
C ALA A 778 -19.31 35.08 35.21
N ASP A 779 -19.93 35.40 34.10
CA ASP A 779 -20.06 34.54 32.92
C ASP A 779 -19.20 35.14 31.79
N THR A 780 -18.56 34.27 30.99
CA THR A 780 -17.61 34.68 29.94
C THR A 780 -18.08 34.30 28.55
N LEU A 781 -17.67 35.10 27.58
CA LEU A 781 -17.78 34.83 26.15
C LEU A 781 -16.49 35.27 25.45
N LEU A 782 -15.92 34.41 24.61
CA LEU A 782 -14.83 34.75 23.69
C LEU A 782 -15.26 34.32 22.28
N ARG A 783 -15.08 35.19 21.30
CA ARG A 783 -15.22 34.91 19.87
C ARG A 783 -13.97 35.41 19.14
N LEU A 784 -13.28 34.52 18.44
CA LEU A 784 -11.97 34.78 17.85
C LEU A 784 -11.87 34.13 16.47
N ASP A 785 -11.46 34.92 15.47
CA ASP A 785 -10.90 34.36 14.23
C ASP A 785 -9.47 33.93 14.53
N VAL A 786 -9.23 32.62 14.63
CA VAL A 786 -7.91 32.05 15.00
C VAL A 786 -6.87 32.15 13.89
N THR A 787 -7.24 32.60 12.69
CA THR A 787 -6.32 32.81 11.56
C THR A 787 -5.82 34.25 11.49
N LYS A 788 -6.67 35.21 11.86
CA LYS A 788 -6.33 36.65 11.95
C LYS A 788 -5.93 37.10 13.36
N LEU A 789 -6.16 36.26 14.37
CA LEU A 789 -6.08 36.61 15.79
C LEU A 789 -6.88 37.88 16.11
N SER A 790 -8.10 37.95 15.58
CA SER A 790 -8.99 39.10 15.72
C SER A 790 -10.37 38.69 16.20
N GLY A 791 -10.97 39.43 17.13
CA GLY A 791 -12.23 39.03 17.74
C GLY A 791 -12.64 39.90 18.93
N MET A 792 -13.45 39.35 19.82
CA MET A 792 -13.89 39.99 21.04
C MET A 792 -13.98 38.99 22.20
N ALA A 793 -13.60 39.42 23.41
CA ALA A 793 -13.98 38.77 24.65
C ALA A 793 -14.94 39.66 25.44
N ALA A 794 -15.82 39.06 26.22
CA ALA A 794 -16.72 39.73 27.13
C ALA A 794 -16.79 38.95 28.46
N LEU A 795 -16.93 39.70 29.55
CA LEU A 795 -17.10 39.18 30.90
C LEU A 795 -18.20 40.00 31.56
N GLU A 796 -19.28 39.34 31.94
CA GLU A 796 -20.41 39.95 32.63
C GLU A 796 -20.46 39.36 34.04
N SER A 797 -20.29 40.20 35.06
CA SER A 797 -20.42 39.75 36.44
C SER A 797 -21.88 39.37 36.74
N ARG A 798 -22.05 38.46 37.67
CA ARG A 798 -23.35 38.31 38.34
C ARG A 798 -23.55 39.48 39.30
N ASP A 799 -24.75 39.62 39.83
CA ASP A 799 -25.01 40.57 40.92
C ASP A 799 -24.23 40.14 42.18
N LEU A 800 -23.10 40.81 42.44
CA LEU A 800 -22.18 40.48 43.52
C LEU A 800 -22.62 41.18 44.80
N GLN A 801 -23.33 40.44 45.64
CA GLN A 801 -23.77 40.91 46.95
C GLN A 801 -22.65 40.73 47.98
N PHE A 802 -22.18 41.83 48.56
CA PHE A 802 -21.20 41.84 49.64
C PHE A 802 -21.91 41.90 51.00
N GLU A 803 -21.48 41.07 51.95
CA GLU A 803 -21.91 41.11 53.35
C GLU A 803 -20.76 40.61 54.27
N PRO A 804 -20.67 41.06 55.53
CA PRO A 804 -19.68 40.56 56.48
C PRO A 804 -19.79 39.05 56.68
N GLY A 805 -18.66 38.36 56.62
CA GLY A 805 -18.60 36.89 56.66
C GLY A 805 -18.93 36.19 55.33
N ALA A 806 -19.49 36.89 54.35
CA ALA A 806 -19.79 36.38 53.02
C ALA A 806 -18.71 36.77 52.00
N LEU A 807 -19.10 37.04 50.75
CA LEU A 807 -18.23 37.64 49.74
C LEU A 807 -17.78 39.04 50.21
N GLN A 808 -16.51 39.37 49.96
CA GLN A 808 -15.90 40.66 50.29
C GLN A 808 -14.94 41.04 49.14
N PRO A 809 -14.75 42.34 48.81
CA PRO A 809 -13.96 42.77 47.64
C PRO A 809 -12.53 42.21 47.59
N TRP A 810 -11.87 42.06 48.74
CA TRP A 810 -10.51 41.47 48.81
C TRP A 810 -10.45 39.99 48.37
N ARG A 811 -11.58 39.28 48.33
CA ARG A 811 -11.68 37.92 47.76
C ARG A 811 -11.70 37.92 46.23
N LEU A 812 -11.92 39.06 45.58
CA LEU A 812 -11.80 39.24 44.13
C LEU A 812 -10.36 39.63 43.74
N SER A 813 -9.71 40.47 44.55
CA SER A 813 -8.32 40.90 44.36
C SER A 813 -7.68 41.24 45.70
N ASP A 814 -6.47 40.72 45.99
CA ASP A 814 -5.80 41.01 47.26
C ASP A 814 -5.42 42.49 47.41
N ARG A 815 -5.23 43.21 46.29
CA ARG A 815 -4.96 44.65 46.27
C ARG A 815 -6.08 45.50 46.90
N LEU A 816 -7.28 44.94 47.06
CA LEU A 816 -8.42 45.60 47.72
C LEU A 816 -8.45 45.36 49.25
N ARG A 817 -7.53 44.55 49.79
CA ARG A 817 -7.38 44.28 51.22
C ARG A 817 -7.03 45.56 51.97
N GLY A 818 -7.80 45.90 53.00
CA GLY A 818 -7.61 47.12 53.81
C GLY A 818 -8.15 48.40 53.17
N VAL A 819 -8.36 48.44 51.85
CA VAL A 819 -9.06 49.54 51.16
C VAL A 819 -10.56 49.49 51.46
N PHE A 820 -11.16 48.31 51.27
CA PHE A 820 -12.58 48.05 51.55
C PHE A 820 -12.70 47.01 52.67
N THR A 821 -13.02 47.47 53.88
CA THR A 821 -13.29 46.59 55.04
C THR A 821 -14.76 46.64 55.44
N ASP A 822 -15.31 45.54 55.96
CA ASP A 822 -16.74 45.35 56.25
C ASP A 822 -17.68 45.80 55.12
N ALA A 823 -17.34 45.45 53.87
CA ALA A 823 -18.07 45.87 52.69
C ALA A 823 -19.49 45.28 52.66
N ARG A 824 -20.45 46.09 52.22
CA ARG A 824 -21.87 45.77 52.05
C ARG A 824 -22.42 46.35 50.75
N GLY A 825 -23.51 45.78 50.24
CA GLY A 825 -24.22 46.25 49.05
C GLY A 825 -23.87 45.46 47.79
N GLY A 826 -24.47 45.87 46.67
CA GLY A 826 -24.35 45.20 45.38
C GLY A 826 -23.27 45.80 44.48
N LEU A 827 -22.68 44.96 43.65
CA LEU A 827 -21.79 45.34 42.56
C LEU A 827 -22.10 44.50 41.32
N ALA A 828 -22.30 45.18 40.20
CA ALA A 828 -22.37 44.58 38.87
C ALA A 828 -21.26 45.17 38.00
N ALA A 829 -20.57 44.35 37.22
CA ALA A 829 -19.50 44.79 36.34
C ALA A 829 -19.62 44.11 34.97
N ALA A 830 -19.36 44.86 33.90
CA ALA A 830 -19.24 44.33 32.55
C ALA A 830 -17.88 44.75 31.98
N ALA A 831 -17.24 43.86 31.24
CA ALA A 831 -15.99 44.14 30.54
C ALA A 831 -16.09 43.63 29.11
N ARG A 832 -15.61 44.44 28.16
CA ARG A 832 -15.45 44.07 26.75
C ARG A 832 -14.00 44.25 26.37
N PHE A 833 -13.44 43.24 25.72
CA PHE A 833 -12.11 43.30 25.13
C PHE A 833 -12.23 43.10 23.63
N ASP A 834 -11.65 43.99 22.85
CA ASP A 834 -11.52 43.84 21.41
C ASP A 834 -10.09 43.37 21.11
N ILE A 835 -9.98 42.35 20.26
CA ILE A 835 -8.72 41.66 19.95
C ILE A 835 -8.37 41.95 18.49
N VAL A 836 -7.18 42.47 18.22
CA VAL A 836 -6.73 42.84 16.87
C VAL A 836 -5.28 42.39 16.66
N GLY A 837 -5.10 41.30 15.90
CA GLY A 837 -3.78 40.74 15.61
C GLY A 837 -3.03 40.32 16.88
N GLY A 838 -3.73 39.62 17.79
CA GLY A 838 -3.20 39.16 19.09
C GLY A 838 -3.21 40.23 20.20
N LYS A 839 -3.22 41.53 19.86
CA LYS A 839 -3.29 42.62 20.85
C LYS A 839 -4.69 42.71 21.45
N ILE A 840 -4.76 42.95 22.76
CA ILE A 840 -6.00 43.04 23.54
C ILE A 840 -6.15 44.46 24.06
N GLU A 841 -7.22 45.15 23.64
CA GLU A 841 -7.67 46.43 24.19
C GLU A 841 -8.98 46.19 24.93
N GLY A 842 -9.22 46.88 26.06
CA GLY A 842 -10.35 46.56 26.93
C GLY A 842 -11.03 47.79 27.53
N THR A 843 -12.35 47.80 27.47
CA THR A 843 -13.24 48.74 28.17
C THR A 843 -14.04 48.00 29.24
N GLY A 844 -14.57 48.72 30.22
CA GLY A 844 -15.44 48.13 31.24
C GLY A 844 -16.33 49.14 31.92
N GLU A 845 -17.33 48.63 32.63
CA GLU A 845 -18.29 49.38 33.41
C GLU A 845 -18.47 48.68 34.76
N VAL A 846 -18.42 49.44 35.85
CA VAL A 846 -18.67 48.94 37.21
C VAL A 846 -19.76 49.77 37.84
N SER A 847 -20.92 49.17 38.07
CA SER A 847 -22.05 49.76 38.78
C SER A 847 -22.10 49.26 40.22
N VAL A 848 -22.22 50.19 41.17
CA VAL A 848 -22.36 49.90 42.60
C VAL A 848 -23.70 50.41 43.11
N SER A 849 -24.35 49.61 43.95
CA SER A 849 -25.67 49.90 44.54
C SER A 849 -25.65 49.71 46.05
N GLU A 850 -26.05 50.75 46.78
CA GLU A 850 -26.02 50.79 48.25
C GLU A 850 -24.67 50.38 48.86
N PHE A 851 -23.57 50.63 48.14
CA PHE A 851 -22.26 50.09 48.50
C PHE A 851 -21.68 50.85 49.70
N GLY A 852 -21.38 50.13 50.78
CA GLY A 852 -20.90 50.70 52.03
C GLY A 852 -19.65 49.97 52.52
N PHE A 853 -18.69 50.70 53.07
CA PHE A 853 -17.41 50.16 53.52
C PHE A 853 -16.79 51.02 54.63
N GLN A 854 -15.87 50.43 55.38
CA GLN A 854 -15.05 51.09 56.36
C GLN A 854 -13.65 51.34 55.79
N THR A 855 -13.16 52.57 55.93
CA THR A 855 -11.78 52.97 55.60
C THR A 855 -10.97 53.24 56.87
N THR A 856 -9.64 53.23 56.74
CA THR A 856 -8.70 53.57 57.83
C THR A 856 -8.48 55.07 58.00
N ARG A 857 -8.70 55.88 56.95
CA ARG A 857 -8.44 57.35 56.93
C ARG A 857 -9.71 58.21 57.01
N LEU A 858 -10.81 57.83 56.34
CA LEU A 858 -12.02 58.66 56.17
C LEU A 858 -13.24 58.18 56.97
N GLY A 859 -13.07 57.16 57.82
CA GLY A 859 -14.16 56.57 58.60
C GLY A 859 -15.05 55.65 57.77
N ARG A 860 -16.35 55.61 58.12
CA ARG A 860 -17.36 54.77 57.47
C ARG A 860 -18.00 55.51 56.29
N VAL A 861 -18.12 54.82 55.17
CA VAL A 861 -18.83 55.24 53.96
C VAL A 861 -20.06 54.35 53.80
N GLN A 862 -21.22 54.92 53.47
CA GLN A 862 -22.48 54.21 53.29
C GLN A 862 -23.25 54.75 52.07
N GLY A 863 -24.03 53.87 51.43
CA GLY A 863 -24.92 54.23 50.33
C GLY A 863 -24.20 54.83 49.12
N VAL A 864 -23.04 54.28 48.75
CA VAL A 864 -22.35 54.67 47.51
C VAL A 864 -23.11 54.07 46.33
N ASN A 865 -23.60 54.95 45.47
CA ASN A 865 -24.40 54.62 44.30
C ASN A 865 -23.82 55.30 43.05
N GLY A 866 -23.61 54.55 41.98
CA GLY A 866 -23.15 55.09 40.71
C GLY A 866 -22.50 54.06 39.79
N THR A 867 -22.10 54.54 38.61
CA THR A 867 -21.56 53.73 37.52
C THR A 867 -20.23 54.32 37.07
N VAL A 868 -19.20 53.48 36.97
CA VAL A 868 -17.82 53.87 36.65
C VAL A 868 -17.39 53.21 35.34
N ALA A 869 -17.20 54.01 34.29
CA ALA A 869 -16.80 53.59 32.96
C ALA A 869 -15.26 53.68 32.78
N PHE A 870 -14.65 52.53 32.50
CA PHE A 870 -13.24 52.36 32.16
C PHE A 870 -13.05 52.38 30.64
N ARG A 871 -12.32 53.39 30.17
CA ARG A 871 -11.92 53.49 28.75
C ARG A 871 -10.73 52.58 28.42
N GLU A 872 -9.89 52.29 29.42
CA GLU A 872 -8.73 51.41 29.32
C GLU A 872 -8.68 50.55 30.59
N LEU A 873 -9.42 49.44 30.58
CA LEU A 873 -9.63 48.56 31.74
C LEU A 873 -8.33 47.90 32.22
N LEU A 874 -7.45 47.48 31.28
CA LEU A 874 -6.16 46.88 31.61
C LEU A 874 -5.18 47.87 32.28
N ALA A 875 -5.33 49.17 31.99
CA ALA A 875 -4.59 50.25 32.64
C ALA A 875 -5.32 50.83 33.87
N LEU A 876 -6.54 50.37 34.17
CA LEU A 876 -7.42 50.92 35.21
C LEU A 876 -7.64 52.44 35.07
N THR A 877 -7.87 52.92 33.83
CA THR A 877 -8.16 54.34 33.53
C THR A 877 -9.63 54.53 33.14
N THR A 878 -10.29 55.50 33.78
CA THR A 878 -11.68 55.88 33.50
C THR A 878 -11.79 57.06 32.54
N GLU A 879 -12.98 57.25 31.99
CA GLU A 879 -13.37 58.55 31.44
C GLU A 879 -13.28 59.65 32.53
N PRO A 880 -13.10 60.92 32.15
CA PRO A 880 -13.28 62.04 33.07
C PRO A 880 -14.76 62.28 33.39
N GLY A 881 -15.06 63.09 34.41
CA GLY A 881 -16.43 63.45 34.77
C GLY A 881 -17.29 62.34 35.39
N GLN A 882 -16.69 61.23 35.85
CA GLN A 882 -17.44 60.12 36.46
C GLN A 882 -18.07 60.57 37.77
N THR A 883 -19.37 60.32 37.96
CA THR A 883 -20.10 60.79 39.14
C THR A 883 -20.56 59.62 40.01
N ILE A 884 -20.28 59.70 41.31
CA ILE A 884 -20.87 58.83 42.35
C ILE A 884 -21.61 59.67 43.39
N LEU A 885 -22.69 59.11 43.91
CA LEU A 885 -23.44 59.63 45.04
C LEU A 885 -23.03 58.88 46.32
N VAL A 886 -23.01 59.57 47.45
CA VAL A 886 -22.64 59.01 48.76
C VAL A 886 -23.70 59.41 49.79
N GLU A 887 -24.51 58.46 50.26
CA GLU A 887 -25.57 58.71 51.26
C GLU A 887 -24.98 59.27 52.57
N ARG A 888 -23.93 58.64 53.11
CA ARG A 888 -23.28 59.08 54.36
C ARG A 888 -21.77 58.82 54.36
N LEU A 889 -21.02 59.82 54.78
CA LEU A 889 -19.58 59.79 54.99
C LEU A 889 -19.26 60.51 56.31
N ASN A 890 -18.43 59.94 57.18
CA ASN A 890 -18.06 60.58 58.45
C ASN A 890 -16.56 60.51 58.75
N PRO A 891 -15.76 61.52 58.32
CA PRO A 891 -14.36 61.69 58.67
C PRO A 891 -14.16 62.40 60.03
N GLY A 892 -15.21 62.56 60.83
CA GLY A 892 -15.26 63.31 62.11
C GLY A 892 -16.44 64.28 62.19
N VAL A 893 -16.95 64.72 61.03
CA VAL A 893 -18.22 65.44 60.88
C VAL A 893 -19.19 64.60 60.04
N PRO A 894 -20.49 64.53 60.39
CA PRO A 894 -21.45 63.80 59.58
C PRO A 894 -21.73 64.56 58.28
N LEU A 895 -21.30 63.98 57.16
CA LEU A 895 -21.62 64.45 55.81
C LEU A 895 -22.66 63.50 55.21
N GLU A 896 -23.72 64.04 54.62
CA GLU A 896 -24.81 63.25 54.03
C GLU A 896 -25.16 63.77 52.63
N ASN A 897 -25.65 62.89 51.75
CA ASN A 897 -26.11 63.20 50.39
C ASN A 897 -25.06 63.92 49.53
N GLY A 898 -23.82 63.42 49.55
CA GLY A 898 -22.71 63.98 48.77
C GLY A 898 -22.71 63.53 47.31
N GLN A 899 -22.18 64.38 46.43
CA GLN A 899 -21.87 64.07 45.04
C GLN A 899 -20.37 64.26 44.80
N ILE A 900 -19.71 63.27 44.22
CA ILE A 900 -18.28 63.29 43.88
C ILE A 900 -18.13 63.05 42.38
N THR A 901 -17.44 63.97 41.70
CA THR A 901 -17.04 63.87 40.29
C THR A 901 -15.54 63.60 40.21
N PHE A 902 -15.11 62.58 39.47
CA PHE A 902 -13.72 62.12 39.46
C PHE A 902 -13.26 61.50 38.14
N GLN A 903 -11.94 61.29 38.03
CA GLN A 903 -11.28 60.43 37.06
C GLN A 903 -10.23 59.55 37.77
N LEU A 904 -10.20 58.25 37.48
CA LEU A 904 -9.07 57.38 37.82
C LEU A 904 -8.12 57.28 36.62
N VAL A 905 -6.83 57.47 36.85
CA VAL A 905 -5.77 57.36 35.82
C VAL A 905 -4.71 56.37 36.27
N GLU A 906 -4.40 55.41 35.39
CA GLU A 906 -3.36 54.38 35.56
C GLU A 906 -3.48 53.60 36.89
N GLY A 907 -4.71 53.44 37.40
CA GLY A 907 -5.00 52.78 38.69
C GLY A 907 -4.36 53.43 39.94
N THR A 908 -3.68 54.57 39.80
CA THR A 908 -2.80 55.15 40.83
C THR A 908 -3.14 56.60 41.17
N GLN A 909 -3.71 57.35 40.22
CA GLN A 909 -4.12 58.75 40.42
C GLN A 909 -5.65 58.85 40.42
N PHE A 910 -6.24 59.11 41.58
CA PHE A 910 -7.67 59.40 41.72
C PHE A 910 -7.86 60.92 41.71
N LYS A 911 -8.15 61.48 40.53
CA LYS A 911 -8.37 62.92 40.33
C LYS A 911 -9.79 63.24 40.78
N VAL A 912 -9.95 63.98 41.85
CA VAL A 912 -11.23 64.57 42.24
C VAL A 912 -11.40 65.85 41.41
N GLU A 913 -12.42 65.89 40.56
CA GLU A 913 -12.74 67.07 39.76
C GLU A 913 -13.62 68.04 40.55
N SER A 914 -14.56 67.50 41.31
CA SER A 914 -15.32 68.22 42.33
C SER A 914 -15.89 67.24 43.34
N ALA A 915 -16.06 67.65 44.59
CA ALA A 915 -16.91 66.93 45.52
C ALA A 915 -17.67 67.93 46.38
N ALA A 916 -18.99 67.75 46.53
CA ALA A 916 -19.86 68.67 47.24
C ALA A 916 -20.81 67.91 48.17
N PHE A 917 -20.95 68.39 49.39
CA PHE A 917 -21.80 67.83 50.44
C PHE A 917 -22.64 68.95 51.07
N PRO A 918 -23.98 68.83 51.10
CA PRO A 918 -24.82 69.67 51.92
C PRO A 918 -24.42 69.56 53.40
N PHE A 919 -24.13 70.69 54.05
CA PHE A 919 -23.68 70.70 55.44
C PHE A 919 -24.20 71.92 56.19
N ALA A 920 -24.91 71.68 57.31
CA ALA A 920 -25.44 72.72 58.19
C ALA A 920 -26.13 73.88 57.44
N GLY A 921 -26.93 73.57 56.41
CA GLY A 921 -27.69 74.55 55.62
C GLY A 921 -26.97 75.15 54.42
N GLY A 922 -25.64 75.14 54.42
CA GLY A 922 -24.80 75.52 53.28
C GLY A 922 -24.17 74.30 52.60
N THR A 923 -23.01 74.50 51.97
CA THR A 923 -22.27 73.46 51.25
C THR A 923 -20.82 73.39 51.71
N LEU A 924 -20.30 72.17 51.91
CA LEU A 924 -18.86 71.89 51.93
C LEU A 924 -18.45 71.35 50.57
N ALA A 925 -17.47 71.99 49.93
CA ALA A 925 -16.98 71.62 48.61
C ALA A 925 -15.45 71.45 48.58
N LEU A 926 -14.98 70.57 47.71
CA LEU A 926 -13.57 70.31 47.43
C LEU A 926 -13.26 70.79 46.00
N PRO A 927 -12.27 71.69 45.81
CA PRO A 927 -11.81 72.10 44.48
C PRO A 927 -11.01 70.95 43.82
N PRO A 928 -10.72 71.04 42.51
CA PRO A 928 -10.05 69.95 41.79
C PRO A 928 -8.67 69.62 42.37
N PHE A 929 -8.42 68.35 42.70
CA PHE A 929 -7.13 67.88 43.20
C PHE A 929 -6.82 66.44 42.79
N VAL A 930 -5.55 66.05 42.82
CA VAL A 930 -5.10 64.68 42.51
C VAL A 930 -4.79 63.93 43.80
N TRP A 931 -5.52 62.85 44.07
CA TRP A 931 -5.23 61.93 45.15
C TRP A 931 -4.29 60.82 44.65
N SER A 932 -3.11 60.67 45.27
CA SER A 932 -2.20 59.56 44.97
C SER A 932 -2.59 58.33 45.79
N LEU A 933 -3.15 57.30 45.15
CA LEU A 933 -3.58 56.07 45.82
C LEU A 933 -2.35 55.32 46.35
N GLY A 934 -2.39 54.97 47.64
CA GLY A 934 -1.23 54.40 48.34
C GLY A 934 -0.19 55.42 48.83
N GLY A 935 -0.35 56.71 48.53
CA GLY A 935 0.53 57.78 49.01
C GLY A 935 0.43 58.00 50.53
N GLU A 936 1.58 58.32 51.15
CA GLU A 936 1.65 58.73 52.56
C GLU A 936 1.25 60.20 52.75
N GLN A 937 1.58 61.07 51.78
CA GLN A 937 1.30 62.51 51.83
C GLN A 937 0.19 62.91 50.85
N GLN A 938 -0.75 63.74 51.32
CA GLN A 938 -1.84 64.28 50.52
C GLN A 938 -2.28 65.65 51.03
N ASN A 939 -2.35 66.65 50.14
CA ASN A 939 -2.85 67.99 50.45
C ASN A 939 -4.26 68.16 49.86
N ILE A 940 -5.15 68.79 50.63
CA ILE A 940 -6.58 68.96 50.34
C ILE A 940 -7.01 70.35 50.83
N GLU A 941 -7.87 71.05 50.11
CA GLU A 941 -8.52 72.26 50.62
C GLU A 941 -10.04 72.05 50.64
N VAL A 942 -10.69 72.16 51.80
CA VAL A 942 -12.15 72.12 51.90
C VAL A 942 -12.67 73.56 51.95
N THR A 943 -13.52 73.93 51.01
CA THR A 943 -14.24 75.21 51.02
C THR A 943 -15.60 75.05 51.68
N ALA A 944 -16.01 76.04 52.47
CA ALA A 944 -17.30 76.11 53.13
C ALA A 944 -18.04 77.35 52.61
N GLU A 945 -19.29 77.18 52.19
CA GLU A 945 -20.09 78.26 51.61
C GLU A 945 -21.45 78.33 52.32
N ALA A 946 -21.80 79.52 52.82
CA ALA A 946 -23.08 79.86 53.43
C ALA A 946 -23.53 78.91 54.58
N ILE A 947 -22.59 78.45 55.42
CA ILE A 947 -22.89 77.52 56.52
C ILE A 947 -23.71 78.24 57.60
N GLU A 948 -24.94 77.78 57.88
CA GLU A 948 -25.79 78.39 58.90
C GLU A 948 -25.27 78.09 60.31
N LEU A 949 -24.90 79.15 61.05
CA LEU A 949 -24.36 79.02 62.41
C LEU A 949 -25.31 78.32 63.38
N ALA A 950 -26.63 78.45 63.18
CA ALA A 950 -27.64 77.81 64.01
C ALA A 950 -27.59 76.27 63.87
N LYS A 951 -27.49 75.78 62.63
CA LYS A 951 -27.34 74.35 62.32
C LYS A 951 -25.93 73.84 62.66
N LEU A 952 -24.90 74.67 62.51
CA LEU A 952 -23.53 74.30 62.89
C LEU A 952 -23.41 74.05 64.40
N VAL A 953 -24.03 74.88 65.24
CA VAL A 953 -24.14 74.70 66.70
C VAL A 953 -24.85 73.38 67.04
N GLU A 954 -25.92 73.03 66.32
CA GLU A 954 -26.67 71.77 66.49
C GLU A 954 -25.83 70.54 66.09
N VAL A 955 -25.22 70.56 64.89
CA VAL A 955 -24.40 69.46 64.35
C VAL A 955 -23.16 69.21 65.20
N LEU A 956 -22.46 70.25 65.64
CA LEU A 956 -21.30 70.16 66.54
C LEU A 956 -21.68 69.98 68.01
N LYS A 957 -22.97 70.04 68.36
CA LYS A 957 -23.53 69.92 69.71
C LYS A 957 -22.85 70.84 70.72
N LEU A 958 -22.62 72.11 70.35
CA LEU A 958 -21.94 73.07 71.21
C LEU A 958 -22.82 73.40 72.43
N PRO A 959 -22.40 73.06 73.67
CA PRO A 959 -23.23 73.25 74.85
C PRO A 959 -23.43 74.74 75.15
N ASP A 960 -24.60 75.07 75.68
CA ASP A 960 -24.98 76.41 76.16
C ASP A 960 -24.73 77.55 75.16
N THR A 961 -24.66 77.22 73.86
CA THR A 961 -24.34 78.13 72.77
C THR A 961 -25.54 78.23 71.83
N ARG A 962 -25.85 79.43 71.35
CA ARG A 962 -26.77 79.68 70.24
C ARG A 962 -26.16 80.73 69.33
N ALA A 963 -26.25 80.54 68.02
CA ALA A 963 -25.75 81.49 67.03
C ALA A 963 -26.68 81.56 65.80
N THR A 964 -26.70 82.70 65.11
CA THR A 964 -27.39 82.89 63.82
C THR A 964 -26.54 83.75 62.88
N GLY A 965 -26.85 83.69 61.59
CA GLY A 965 -25.98 84.19 60.50
C GLY A 965 -25.36 83.02 59.75
N THR A 966 -24.69 83.31 58.63
CA THR A 966 -23.97 82.32 57.82
C THR A 966 -22.47 82.61 57.80
N VAL A 967 -21.66 81.57 57.64
CA VAL A 967 -20.20 81.67 57.53
C VAL A 967 -19.67 80.93 56.31
N SER A 968 -18.67 81.52 55.66
CA SER A 968 -17.97 80.97 54.49
C SER A 968 -16.46 81.05 54.66
N GLY A 969 -15.69 80.20 53.99
CA GLY A 969 -14.24 80.15 54.15
C GLY A 969 -13.55 78.92 53.56
N SER A 970 -12.29 78.69 53.91
CA SER A 970 -11.56 77.48 53.49
C SER A 970 -10.69 76.86 54.58
N PHE A 971 -10.45 75.57 54.42
CA PHE A 971 -9.75 74.69 55.34
C PHE A 971 -8.70 73.87 54.57
N PRO A 972 -7.47 74.38 54.46
CA PRO A 972 -6.34 73.59 53.99
C PRO A 972 -5.97 72.49 55.00
N ILE A 973 -5.85 71.26 54.51
CA ILE A 973 -5.56 70.04 55.27
C ILE A 973 -4.41 69.29 54.59
N ASP A 974 -3.29 69.16 55.30
CA ASP A 974 -2.22 68.23 54.95
C ASP A 974 -2.45 66.92 55.70
N ILE A 975 -2.40 65.80 54.99
CA ILE A 975 -2.40 64.44 55.56
C ILE A 975 -0.99 63.87 55.38
N ASP A 976 -0.36 63.43 56.48
CA ASP A 976 0.96 62.79 56.47
C ASP A 976 0.89 61.47 57.26
N GLY A 977 0.83 60.35 56.54
CA GLY A 977 0.65 59.01 57.10
C GLY A 977 -0.68 58.83 57.83
N THR A 978 -0.66 59.06 59.14
CA THR A 978 -1.85 59.05 60.02
C THR A 978 -2.18 60.41 60.63
N ASP A 979 -1.28 61.39 60.52
CA ASP A 979 -1.49 62.75 61.02
C ASP A 979 -2.33 63.58 60.06
N ILE A 980 -3.17 64.43 60.62
CA ILE A 980 -4.08 65.32 59.88
C ILE A 980 -3.80 66.73 60.41
N LEU A 981 -3.13 67.54 59.61
CA LEU A 981 -2.72 68.90 59.95
C LEU A 981 -3.61 69.89 59.22
N VAL A 982 -4.36 70.70 59.96
CA VAL A 982 -5.08 71.85 59.41
C VAL A 982 -4.12 73.03 59.38
N ARG A 983 -4.05 73.76 58.26
CA ARG A 983 -3.14 74.91 58.06
C ARG A 983 -3.94 76.19 57.84
N ASP A 984 -3.84 77.14 58.78
CA ASP A 984 -4.52 78.45 58.74
C ASP A 984 -5.93 78.40 58.11
N ALA A 985 -6.76 77.45 58.55
CA ALA A 985 -8.14 77.38 58.09
C ALA A 985 -8.93 78.57 58.66
N ARG A 986 -9.78 79.20 57.86
CA ARG A 986 -10.51 80.42 58.23
C ARG A 986 -11.94 80.36 57.76
N LEU A 987 -12.89 80.51 58.69
CA LEU A 987 -14.30 80.84 58.41
C LEU A 987 -14.55 82.31 58.75
N ARG A 988 -15.32 83.01 57.91
CA ARG A 988 -15.78 84.39 58.13
C ARG A 988 -17.29 84.48 58.04
N ALA A 989 -17.91 85.36 58.81
CA ALA A 989 -19.31 85.71 58.60
C ALA A 989 -19.53 86.35 57.22
N ASP A 990 -20.63 85.98 56.59
CA ASP A 990 -21.11 86.64 55.37
C ASP A 990 -21.71 88.03 55.70
N ALA A 991 -22.05 88.81 54.68
CA ALA A 991 -22.19 90.27 54.75
C ALA A 991 -23.20 90.83 55.77
N ASP A 992 -24.17 90.04 56.23
CA ASP A 992 -25.23 90.47 57.16
C ASP A 992 -24.83 90.38 58.65
N GLY A 993 -23.66 89.82 58.96
CA GLY A 993 -23.24 89.56 60.34
C GLY A 993 -24.13 88.52 61.03
N GLY A 994 -24.38 88.69 62.33
CA GLY A 994 -25.23 87.75 63.05
C GLY A 994 -25.32 87.97 64.56
N TYR A 995 -25.77 86.93 65.26
CA TYR A 995 -26.03 86.96 66.69
C TYR A 995 -25.39 85.74 67.35
N ILE A 996 -24.84 85.90 68.56
CA ILE A 996 -24.32 84.81 69.39
C ILE A 996 -24.71 84.99 70.87
N SER A 997 -24.96 83.86 71.53
CA SER A 997 -25.33 83.76 72.94
C SER A 997 -24.62 82.56 73.55
N TYR A 998 -23.70 82.82 74.47
CA TYR A 998 -22.95 81.81 75.22
C TYR A 998 -23.31 81.89 76.71
N LEU A 999 -23.81 80.80 77.27
CA LEU A 999 -24.27 80.69 78.65
C LEU A 999 -23.51 79.61 79.46
N GLY A 1000 -22.39 79.10 78.92
CA GLY A 1000 -21.65 77.99 79.52
C GLY A 1000 -20.85 78.37 80.77
N THR A 1001 -20.64 77.39 81.66
CA THR A 1001 -20.02 77.52 82.98
C THR A 1001 -18.56 77.99 82.99
N ALA A 1002 -17.90 78.01 81.82
CA ALA A 1002 -16.60 78.66 81.64
C ALA A 1002 -16.68 80.18 81.91
N ALA A 1003 -17.82 80.81 81.63
CA ALA A 1003 -18.09 82.21 81.93
C ALA A 1003 -17.98 82.52 83.44
N ASP A 1004 -18.61 81.67 84.26
CA ASP A 1004 -18.62 81.83 85.71
C ASP A 1004 -17.24 81.54 86.31
N SER A 1005 -16.53 80.56 85.74
CA SER A 1005 -15.19 80.14 86.20
C SER A 1005 -14.12 81.19 85.88
N ALA A 1006 -14.12 81.73 84.66
CA ALA A 1006 -13.17 82.77 84.24
C ALA A 1006 -13.51 84.14 84.88
N GLY A 1007 -14.79 84.46 85.02
CA GLY A 1007 -15.25 85.70 85.66
C GLY A 1007 -14.99 85.79 87.17
N ALA A 1008 -14.61 84.68 87.80
CA ALA A 1008 -14.11 84.65 89.18
C ALA A 1008 -12.59 84.90 89.29
N ALA A 1009 -11.85 84.79 88.18
CA ALA A 1009 -10.39 84.93 88.13
C ALA A 1009 -9.92 86.30 87.63
N ASP A 1010 -10.69 86.97 86.75
CA ASP A 1010 -10.39 88.30 86.21
C ASP A 1010 -11.69 89.09 85.90
N GLU A 1011 -11.74 90.37 86.27
CA GLU A 1011 -12.93 91.22 86.07
C GLU A 1011 -13.19 91.59 84.60
N ASN A 1012 -12.14 91.71 83.79
CA ASN A 1012 -12.29 91.98 82.35
C ASN A 1012 -12.78 90.72 81.64
N ALA A 1013 -12.35 89.52 82.07
CA ALA A 1013 -12.92 88.26 81.62
C ALA A 1013 -14.41 88.13 82.00
N LYS A 1014 -14.80 88.53 83.21
CA LYS A 1014 -16.21 88.58 83.64
C LYS A 1014 -17.05 89.49 82.73
N MET A 1015 -16.55 90.67 82.42
CA MET A 1015 -17.17 91.64 81.49
C MET A 1015 -17.30 91.05 80.07
N ALA A 1016 -16.25 90.41 79.58
CA ALA A 1016 -16.21 89.76 78.27
C ALA A 1016 -17.27 88.64 78.15
N PHE A 1017 -17.39 87.79 79.16
CA PHE A 1017 -18.40 86.73 79.14
C PHE A 1017 -19.83 87.23 79.35
N GLU A 1018 -20.09 88.28 80.15
CA GLU A 1018 -21.43 88.90 80.20
C GLU A 1018 -21.85 89.50 78.85
N ALA A 1019 -20.91 90.07 78.10
CA ALA A 1019 -21.18 90.58 76.75
C ALA A 1019 -21.64 89.46 75.79
N LEU A 1020 -20.97 88.30 75.84
CA LEU A 1020 -21.24 87.14 75.00
C LEU A 1020 -22.56 86.42 75.33
N LYS A 1021 -23.26 86.76 76.42
CA LYS A 1021 -24.58 86.17 76.74
C LYS A 1021 -25.67 86.59 75.75
N ASP A 1022 -25.54 87.76 75.11
CA ASP A 1022 -26.54 88.38 74.25
C ASP A 1022 -25.86 89.40 73.30
N PHE A 1023 -25.24 88.91 72.21
CA PHE A 1023 -24.27 89.67 71.40
C PHE A 1023 -24.60 89.68 69.90
N ASP A 1024 -24.69 90.87 69.30
CA ASP A 1024 -24.74 91.04 67.84
C ASP A 1024 -23.32 91.26 67.30
N PHE A 1025 -22.89 90.47 66.32
CA PHE A 1025 -21.60 90.61 65.66
C PHE A 1025 -21.74 91.14 64.23
N THR A 1026 -20.81 92.02 63.84
CA THR A 1026 -20.63 92.50 62.46
C THR A 1026 -19.42 91.87 61.79
N VAL A 1027 -18.45 91.38 62.57
CA VAL A 1027 -17.35 90.54 62.09
C VAL A 1027 -17.27 89.32 63.00
N LEU A 1028 -17.27 88.14 62.40
CA LEU A 1028 -16.87 86.89 63.03
C LEU A 1028 -15.83 86.27 62.11
N GLU A 1029 -14.65 85.95 62.65
CA GLU A 1029 -13.64 85.14 61.98
C GLU A 1029 -13.17 84.03 62.94
N LEU A 1030 -13.36 82.77 62.53
CA LEU A 1030 -12.91 81.59 63.26
C LEU A 1030 -11.73 80.98 62.50
N GLY A 1031 -10.55 80.96 63.13
CA GLY A 1031 -9.34 80.31 62.62
C GLY A 1031 -9.08 78.96 63.30
N LEU A 1032 -8.49 78.02 62.55
CA LEU A 1032 -8.11 76.70 63.04
C LEU A 1032 -6.78 76.24 62.43
N ASP A 1033 -5.80 75.91 63.27
CA ASP A 1033 -4.47 75.45 62.85
C ASP A 1033 -3.91 74.38 63.82
N GLY A 1034 -3.21 73.36 63.32
CA GLY A 1034 -2.53 72.35 64.13
C GLY A 1034 -2.83 70.90 63.71
N ASN A 1035 -2.43 69.92 64.53
CA ASN A 1035 -2.68 68.50 64.30
C ASN A 1035 -3.94 68.03 65.06
N VAL A 1036 -4.94 67.54 64.31
CA VAL A 1036 -6.25 67.13 64.83
C VAL A 1036 -6.14 66.01 65.89
N ARG A 1037 -5.06 65.21 65.86
CA ARG A 1037 -4.82 64.09 66.78
C ARG A 1037 -3.97 64.45 68.01
N ASP A 1038 -3.31 65.62 67.99
CA ASP A 1038 -2.50 66.14 69.08
C ASP A 1038 -3.05 67.51 69.54
N ARG A 1039 -2.38 68.62 69.19
CA ARG A 1039 -2.79 69.97 69.60
C ARG A 1039 -3.31 70.80 68.43
N MET A 1040 -4.45 71.45 68.67
CA MET A 1040 -5.07 72.43 67.79
C MET A 1040 -5.10 73.81 68.46
N THR A 1041 -4.86 74.84 67.66
CA THR A 1041 -5.07 76.24 68.00
C THR A 1041 -6.34 76.71 67.30
N ILE A 1042 -7.36 77.03 68.09
CA ILE A 1042 -8.57 77.72 67.62
C ILE A 1042 -8.37 79.21 67.91
N SER A 1043 -8.56 80.06 66.92
CA SER A 1043 -8.67 81.51 67.10
C SER A 1043 -10.09 81.96 66.78
N LEU A 1044 -10.63 82.90 67.56
CA LEU A 1044 -11.93 83.52 67.32
C LEU A 1044 -11.77 85.02 67.45
N ILE A 1045 -11.96 85.73 66.35
CA ILE A 1045 -12.11 87.18 66.29
C ILE A 1045 -13.60 87.48 66.17
N LEU A 1046 -14.14 88.26 67.10
CA LEU A 1046 -15.55 88.63 67.12
C LEU A 1046 -15.68 90.13 67.41
N GLU A 1047 -16.09 90.90 66.41
CA GLU A 1047 -16.36 92.34 66.53
C GLU A 1047 -17.88 92.59 66.50
N GLY A 1048 -18.38 93.33 67.48
CA GLY A 1048 -19.82 93.55 67.62
C GLY A 1048 -20.21 94.33 68.87
N LYS A 1049 -21.46 94.22 69.28
CA LYS A 1049 -22.05 94.93 70.42
C LYS A 1049 -22.96 94.00 71.21
N SER A 1050 -22.86 94.05 72.54
CA SER A 1050 -23.87 93.39 73.38
C SER A 1050 -25.19 94.15 73.31
N ARG A 1051 -26.30 93.42 73.15
CA ARG A 1051 -27.67 93.97 73.23
C ARG A 1051 -28.04 94.36 74.66
N LYS A 1052 -27.44 93.68 75.64
CA LYS A 1052 -27.66 93.86 77.07
C LYS A 1052 -26.62 94.83 77.65
N GLY A 1053 -27.04 95.65 78.61
CA GLY A 1053 -26.12 96.48 79.39
C GLY A 1053 -25.28 95.61 80.35
N ILE A 1054 -23.95 95.75 80.28
CA ILE A 1054 -22.97 94.97 81.07
C ILE A 1054 -22.46 95.82 82.23
N ALA A 1055 -22.52 95.31 83.46
CA ALA A 1055 -21.94 95.99 84.61
C ALA A 1055 -20.40 95.89 84.63
N TYR A 1056 -19.71 97.00 84.85
CA TYR A 1056 -18.25 97.09 84.91
C TYR A 1056 -17.73 97.93 86.08
N GLY A 1057 -16.68 97.42 86.73
CA GLY A 1057 -15.99 98.02 87.88
C GLY A 1057 -16.82 98.11 89.16
N ASP A 1058 -16.15 98.43 90.28
CA ASP A 1058 -16.76 98.64 91.61
C ASP A 1058 -17.85 99.73 91.65
N GLY A 1059 -17.95 100.55 90.60
CA GLY A 1059 -18.81 101.74 90.51
C GLY A 1059 -20.20 101.52 89.90
N ASN A 1060 -20.62 100.28 89.66
CA ASN A 1060 -21.95 99.94 89.11
C ASN A 1060 -22.24 100.58 87.73
N GLN A 1061 -21.19 100.79 86.92
CA GLN A 1061 -21.30 101.42 85.59
C GLN A 1061 -21.83 100.40 84.58
N VAL A 1062 -22.76 100.81 83.71
CA VAL A 1062 -23.37 99.91 82.72
C VAL A 1062 -22.90 100.26 81.31
N LEU A 1063 -22.06 99.39 80.74
CA LEU A 1063 -21.63 99.44 79.35
C LEU A 1063 -22.80 98.97 78.45
N THR A 1064 -23.40 99.91 77.70
CA THR A 1064 -24.51 99.63 76.77
C THR A 1064 -24.12 100.10 75.37
N GLY A 1065 -24.07 99.19 74.40
CA GLY A 1065 -23.83 99.50 72.99
C GLY A 1065 -22.38 99.87 72.60
N GLN A 1066 -21.40 99.73 73.50
CA GLN A 1066 -19.98 99.81 73.13
C GLN A 1066 -19.62 98.69 72.13
N PRO A 1067 -18.71 98.97 71.17
CA PRO A 1067 -18.08 97.93 70.39
C PRO A 1067 -17.15 97.10 71.29
N PHE A 1068 -17.27 95.78 71.19
CA PHE A 1068 -16.31 94.81 71.73
C PHE A 1068 -15.59 94.15 70.57
N LEU A 1069 -14.27 93.99 70.70
CA LEU A 1069 -13.46 93.13 69.86
C LEU A 1069 -12.90 92.02 70.74
N PHE A 1070 -13.46 90.82 70.62
CA PHE A 1070 -12.88 89.63 71.21
C PHE A 1070 -11.83 89.07 70.25
N ASN A 1071 -10.66 88.75 70.78
CA ASN A 1071 -9.63 87.98 70.10
C ASN A 1071 -9.22 86.85 71.04
N ILE A 1072 -9.82 85.69 70.86
CA ILE A 1072 -9.73 84.54 71.76
C ILE A 1072 -8.93 83.45 71.06
N THR A 1073 -7.79 83.07 71.64
CA THR A 1073 -6.99 81.95 71.14
C THR A 1073 -6.97 80.82 72.16
N VAL A 1074 -7.49 79.66 71.77
CA VAL A 1074 -7.55 78.44 72.59
C VAL A 1074 -6.63 77.39 71.98
N ASN A 1075 -5.53 77.06 72.66
CA ASN A 1075 -4.64 75.97 72.27
C ASN A 1075 -4.96 74.74 73.14
N SER A 1076 -5.57 73.71 72.55
CA SER A 1076 -6.12 72.56 73.25
C SER A 1076 -5.83 71.24 72.52
N ALA A 1077 -5.80 70.14 73.26
CA ALA A 1077 -5.82 68.79 72.70
C ALA A 1077 -7.26 68.44 72.26
N LEU A 1078 -7.72 69.07 71.18
CA LEU A 1078 -9.13 69.02 70.73
C LEU A 1078 -9.61 67.60 70.45
N GLY A 1079 -8.70 66.70 70.08
CA GLY A 1079 -8.97 65.27 69.91
C GLY A 1079 -9.56 64.60 71.16
N GLU A 1080 -9.24 65.03 72.38
CA GLU A 1080 -9.85 64.49 73.60
C GLU A 1080 -11.27 65.04 73.86
N LEU A 1081 -11.53 66.30 73.47
CA LEU A 1081 -12.85 66.92 73.59
C LEU A 1081 -13.86 66.30 72.60
N LEU A 1082 -13.43 66.04 71.36
CA LEU A 1082 -14.25 65.39 70.33
C LEU A 1082 -14.47 63.88 70.61
N ARG A 1083 -13.52 63.20 71.27
CA ARG A 1083 -13.66 61.80 71.69
C ARG A 1083 -14.79 61.55 72.69
N ASN A 1084 -15.17 62.55 73.49
CA ASN A 1084 -16.23 62.40 74.49
C ASN A 1084 -17.66 62.62 73.96
N THR A 1085 -17.84 63.07 72.71
CA THR A 1085 -19.16 63.44 72.15
C THR A 1085 -19.60 62.64 70.93
N GLN A 1086 -18.75 61.77 70.38
CA GLN A 1086 -19.11 60.84 69.31
C GLN A 1086 -18.73 59.39 69.65
N TYR A 1087 -19.65 58.46 69.37
CA TYR A 1087 -19.50 57.03 69.63
C TYR A 1087 -18.33 56.43 68.82
N TYR A 1088 -17.18 56.24 69.47
CA TYR A 1088 -16.05 55.46 68.96
C TYR A 1088 -16.37 53.96 68.99
N THR A 1089 -17.28 53.51 68.13
CA THR A 1089 -17.45 52.07 67.86
C THR A 1089 -16.33 51.55 66.96
N SER A 1090 -15.87 50.32 67.24
CA SER A 1090 -15.08 49.43 66.39
C SER A 1090 -13.55 49.57 66.26
N GLN A 1091 -12.81 50.39 67.02
CA GLN A 1091 -11.35 50.16 67.12
C GLN A 1091 -11.02 48.99 68.05
N LYS A 1092 -11.67 48.89 69.22
CA LYS A 1092 -11.37 47.84 70.21
C LYS A 1092 -11.66 46.42 69.68
N GLY A 1093 -12.81 46.23 69.02
CA GLY A 1093 -13.18 44.95 68.43
C GLY A 1093 -12.27 44.47 67.30
N LEU A 1094 -11.62 45.40 66.58
CA LEU A 1094 -10.67 45.07 65.50
C LEU A 1094 -9.33 44.61 66.09
N THR A 1095 -8.85 45.27 67.15
CA THR A 1095 -7.67 44.83 67.90
C THR A 1095 -7.92 43.48 68.57
N ASP A 1096 -9.07 43.28 69.21
CA ASP A 1096 -9.42 42.02 69.87
C ASP A 1096 -9.57 40.87 68.87
N ALA A 1097 -10.23 41.09 67.71
CA ALA A 1097 -10.37 40.07 66.67
C ALA A 1097 -9.04 39.72 65.96
N VAL A 1098 -8.14 40.69 65.74
CA VAL A 1098 -6.80 40.43 65.20
C VAL A 1098 -5.95 39.67 66.21
N VAL A 1099 -6.03 40.01 67.51
CA VAL A 1099 -5.36 39.26 68.58
C VAL A 1099 -5.92 37.84 68.71
N GLU A 1100 -7.22 37.64 68.49
CA GLU A 1100 -7.85 36.32 68.49
C GLU A 1100 -7.46 35.48 67.26
N GLN A 1101 -7.46 36.04 66.05
CA GLN A 1101 -6.97 35.34 64.85
C GLN A 1101 -5.47 35.00 64.93
N VAL A 1102 -4.63 35.89 65.44
CA VAL A 1102 -3.19 35.61 65.63
C VAL A 1102 -2.95 34.55 66.71
N LYS A 1103 -3.83 34.43 67.70
CA LYS A 1103 -3.81 33.34 68.68
C LYS A 1103 -4.30 32.01 68.10
N ALA A 1104 -5.40 32.02 67.35
CA ALA A 1104 -5.94 30.82 66.69
C ALA A 1104 -4.92 30.25 65.69
N LYS A 1105 -4.32 31.09 64.85
CA LYS A 1105 -3.32 30.65 63.86
C LYS A 1105 -2.03 30.11 64.49
N ARG A 1106 -1.65 30.59 65.69
CA ARG A 1106 -0.52 30.01 66.46
C ARG A 1106 -0.84 28.68 67.13
N LEU A 1107 -2.12 28.32 67.28
CA LEU A 1107 -2.54 27.02 67.80
C LEU A 1107 -2.57 25.99 66.67
N ASP A 1108 -3.14 26.34 65.51
CA ASP A 1108 -3.12 25.50 64.29
C ASP A 1108 -1.72 25.25 63.71
N GLU A 1109 -0.72 26.09 64.02
CA GLU A 1109 0.69 25.87 63.67
C GLU A 1109 1.46 25.04 64.74
N SER A 1110 0.75 24.43 65.71
CA SER A 1110 1.34 23.67 66.83
C SER A 1110 0.72 22.28 67.13
N GLU A 1111 -0.23 21.83 66.30
CA GLU A 1111 -0.67 20.42 66.18
C GLU A 1111 -0.33 19.86 64.78
#